data_AF-A0A0J9QTN6-F1
#
_entry.id   AF-A0A0J9QTN6-F1
#
_cell.length_a   1.000
_cell.length_b   1.000
_cell.length_c   1.000
_cell.angle_alpha   90.00
_cell.angle_beta   90.00
_cell.angle_gamma   90.00
#
_symmetry.space_group_name_H-M   'P 1'
#
loop_
_entity.id
_entity.type
_entity.pdbx_description
1 polymer ?
#
loop_
_entity_poly.entity_id
_entity_poly.type
_entity_poly.pdbx_seq_one_letter_code
_entity_poly.pdbx_strand_id
1 'polypeptide(L)'
;MPPKKAKKGAGPKKDDDLENRPQPPNVFLYIQLADIVNVPESQHPLEIHISQGDSLLVKCDEHYNTDGIIVQEEFHSKPTFTLIFQQDNVDRINHAADNPLLVQLYMRVFPPRRIVQVEYEMLEEEQEGDLEADSDSDVTMSTTIATTMLDDDAFEARETDKLVLLCVGYLDVIKLFGHRRSMICEELYLYPMPDVPNEMRSTIHTEWHLYTLLPIAKKLTFTNMAFVTFESIYCLKDEYVLDLETLWVRVSFRSRLPGDRNEALIPLCEFGNLERKVICMQDNHHVFESFRRSVRPWNVTGLKSAMEVQRHRLFSELFYSENMTPDFEEIDPALDEALVCNSFHRFILTQSMADILSFAITCQQYVLAVEVFQTFGGAKPQKVFQGVMDPSIMVYPGVQNMRFAVQLDYLGKLKPKKVMSTFNLKAMERAKTLPTFAIIKLCLLAPIGEIYKELKVFRESFIRQNRLLFCDRPYGAINVVSLAEIQMECYARFDKFIRDCISFIIDKKVMKLEDKKQHFCCAVQNLTNILMKVVGSVYNTRTPTNTSVDFANLCAFAYNELEPRVHTVVEQIENEGFDSYTISKQVQNERIIDYLNTIKLLLMVNDENHAHLLMEKAITEYPSNERFLFYMVIAYMERGELEKAKVYFEKNHLADTHDYFAGWIKLYINYVDTRNNPDTAPDCTECLLKSITNYAERYPRQQDAWILLYCYYKRFNYEPGCAFALWRFGDQHGHCRLSSSSNAPHSLWGLYVNLNITIPTSRGTMFLEVFRTFARLGLYEFAQVVIAAVLHLASDADRYMLQTQLDMMLNQLDEDFVPQSFEFEEGEEGDYSAAMNAQINGNVEFQRGNLEEAALYYESALTLPPPEVNDRDFFEVSRLRLGYISYELGNYNKCIEALSFPFAGQLLSIVANYMIGKSYYKLDLLDQALEAFANATHMDTHVPNVWGFLALINLRLGENYKAIECWKYAKIEPNYPIDDMMIYEELDAIDYDSVDLYIDAPSQMVDDIFRDSQSDS
;
A
#
# COMPACT_ATOMS: atom_id res chain seq x y z
N MET A 1 -41.03 -28.54 -8.35
CA MET A 1 -41.71 -29.57 -9.18
C MET A 1 -40.68 -30.19 -10.12
N PRO A 2 -40.65 -31.52 -10.31
CA PRO A 2 -39.58 -32.20 -11.04
C PRO A 2 -39.77 -32.11 -12.57
N PRO A 3 -38.70 -32.26 -13.38
CA PRO A 3 -38.73 -32.03 -14.82
C PRO A 3 -39.29 -33.23 -15.59
N LYS A 4 -40.10 -32.97 -16.62
CA LYS A 4 -40.53 -33.98 -17.59
C LYS A 4 -39.51 -34.10 -18.74
N LYS A 5 -39.23 -35.37 -19.07
CA LYS A 5 -38.27 -35.90 -20.04
C LYS A 5 -38.32 -35.26 -21.44
N ALA A 6 -37.12 -35.10 -22.00
CA ALA A 6 -36.84 -34.72 -23.38
C ALA A 6 -37.39 -35.71 -24.42
N LYS A 7 -37.90 -35.17 -25.55
CA LYS A 7 -37.95 -35.87 -26.84
C LYS A 7 -36.86 -35.30 -27.75
N LYS A 8 -35.94 -36.17 -28.17
CA LYS A 8 -34.97 -35.93 -29.24
C LYS A 8 -35.70 -35.81 -30.59
N GLY A 9 -35.21 -34.92 -31.44
CA GLY A 9 -35.38 -35.01 -32.90
C GLY A 9 -36.02 -33.80 -33.57
N ALA A 10 -35.26 -32.72 -33.72
CA ALA A 10 -35.35 -31.82 -34.88
C ALA A 10 -34.01 -31.06 -34.95
N GLY A 11 -33.32 -31.14 -36.09
CA GLY A 11 -32.10 -30.38 -36.33
C GLY A 11 -32.34 -28.87 -36.18
N PRO A 12 -31.28 -28.07 -36.01
CA PRO A 12 -31.44 -26.63 -35.83
C PRO A 12 -32.17 -26.07 -37.06
N LYS A 13 -33.40 -25.61 -36.84
CA LYS A 13 -34.05 -24.67 -37.74
C LYS A 13 -33.10 -23.48 -37.83
N LYS A 14 -32.65 -23.19 -39.04
CA LYS A 14 -32.12 -21.86 -39.36
C LYS A 14 -33.19 -20.86 -38.94
N ASP A 15 -32.83 -19.95 -38.06
CA ASP A 15 -33.58 -18.73 -37.84
C ASP A 15 -33.50 -17.89 -39.12
N ASP A 16 -34.31 -18.26 -40.11
CA ASP A 16 -34.57 -17.50 -41.34
C ASP A 16 -35.59 -16.37 -41.05
N ASP A 17 -35.40 -15.63 -39.97
CA ASP A 17 -36.20 -14.45 -39.61
C ASP A 17 -35.29 -13.32 -39.05
N LEU A 18 -34.20 -13.02 -39.76
CA LEU A 18 -33.57 -11.70 -39.70
C LEU A 18 -34.00 -10.90 -40.93
N GLU A 19 -34.87 -9.93 -40.67
CA GLU A 19 -35.30 -8.87 -41.56
C GLU A 19 -34.21 -8.43 -42.55
N ASN A 20 -34.58 -8.36 -43.83
CA ASN A 20 -33.88 -7.66 -44.93
C ASN A 20 -33.56 -6.20 -44.55
N ARG A 21 -32.56 -5.97 -43.69
CA ARG A 21 -31.91 -4.68 -43.55
C ARG A 21 -30.78 -4.64 -44.58
N PRO A 22 -30.73 -3.62 -45.47
CA PRO A 22 -29.61 -3.49 -46.39
C PRO A 22 -28.31 -3.46 -45.58
N GLN A 23 -27.31 -4.24 -46.00
CA GLN A 23 -26.01 -4.21 -45.34
C GLN A 23 -25.49 -2.77 -45.30
N PRO A 24 -24.93 -2.33 -44.16
CA PRO A 24 -24.42 -0.96 -44.05
C PRO A 24 -23.40 -0.69 -45.19
N PRO A 25 -23.44 0.51 -45.78
CA PRO A 25 -22.67 0.82 -46.97
C PRO A 25 -21.17 0.79 -46.68
N ASN A 26 -20.39 0.45 -47.71
CA ASN A 26 -18.94 0.62 -47.68
C ASN A 26 -18.61 2.12 -47.75
N VAL A 27 -17.70 2.55 -46.89
CA VAL A 27 -17.15 3.90 -46.79
C VAL A 27 -15.67 3.83 -47.15
N PHE A 28 -15.26 4.71 -48.04
CA PHE A 28 -13.88 4.80 -48.51
C PHE A 28 -13.14 5.89 -47.74
N LEU A 29 -12.02 5.52 -47.13
CA LEU A 29 -11.02 6.43 -46.62
C LEU A 29 -9.95 6.62 -47.69
N TYR A 30 -9.84 7.84 -48.20
CA TYR A 30 -8.85 8.21 -49.20
C TYR A 30 -7.56 8.66 -48.50
N ILE A 31 -6.43 8.15 -48.98
CA ILE A 31 -5.08 8.40 -48.48
C ILE A 31 -4.27 8.93 -49.66
N GLN A 32 -3.92 10.19 -49.64
CA GLN A 32 -3.18 10.83 -50.74
C GLN A 32 -1.84 11.37 -50.23
N LEU A 33 -0.76 11.01 -50.92
CA LEU A 33 0.54 11.65 -50.71
C LEU A 33 0.47 13.06 -51.34
N ALA A 34 0.56 14.09 -50.51
CA ALA A 34 0.43 15.48 -50.94
C ALA A 34 1.78 16.08 -51.34
N ASP A 35 2.82 15.81 -50.55
CA ASP A 35 4.19 16.26 -50.80
C ASP A 35 5.23 15.35 -50.12
N ILE A 36 6.48 15.40 -50.61
CA ILE A 36 7.63 14.70 -50.03
C ILE A 36 8.92 15.51 -50.20
N VAL A 37 9.71 15.61 -49.13
CA VAL A 37 10.93 16.43 -49.06
C VAL A 37 12.07 15.64 -48.38
N ASN A 38 13.33 15.99 -48.71
CA ASN A 38 14.56 15.38 -48.19
C ASN A 38 14.80 13.92 -48.61
N VAL A 39 14.36 13.55 -49.82
CA VAL A 39 14.60 12.23 -50.42
C VAL A 39 16.11 12.03 -50.69
N PRO A 40 16.72 10.89 -50.32
CA PRO A 40 18.15 10.65 -50.55
C PRO A 40 18.47 10.50 -52.04
N GLU A 41 19.64 11.00 -52.46
CA GLU A 41 20.15 10.75 -53.81
C GLU A 41 20.63 9.29 -53.91
N SER A 42 20.04 8.53 -54.85
CA SER A 42 20.36 7.11 -55.07
C SER A 42 20.51 6.80 -56.56
N GLN A 43 21.40 5.86 -56.87
CA GLN A 43 21.54 5.28 -58.22
C GLN A 43 20.44 4.26 -58.55
N HIS A 44 19.67 3.86 -57.54
CA HIS A 44 18.58 2.89 -57.62
C HIS A 44 17.24 3.57 -57.34
N PRO A 45 16.14 3.15 -57.99
CA PRO A 45 14.85 3.78 -57.78
C PRO A 45 14.32 3.55 -56.36
N LEU A 46 13.62 4.56 -55.87
CA LEU A 46 12.97 4.56 -54.57
C LEU A 46 11.48 4.20 -54.71
N GLU A 47 10.94 3.50 -53.72
CA GLU A 47 9.53 3.10 -53.68
C GLU A 47 8.98 3.30 -52.27
N ILE A 48 7.81 3.93 -52.14
CA ILE A 48 7.08 4.00 -50.86
C ILE A 48 6.05 2.88 -50.84
N HIS A 49 6.13 2.04 -49.81
CA HIS A 49 5.20 0.95 -49.56
C HIS A 49 4.30 1.35 -48.40
N ILE A 50 2.99 1.21 -48.59
CA ILE A 50 1.97 1.54 -47.60
C ILE A 50 1.18 0.27 -47.26
N SER A 51 1.01 -0.01 -45.97
CA SER A 51 0.23 -1.17 -45.50
C SER A 51 -0.57 -0.86 -44.23
N GLN A 52 -1.64 -1.62 -43.98
CA GLN A 52 -2.45 -1.51 -42.76
C GLN A 52 -2.90 -2.89 -42.26
N GLY A 53 -1.98 -3.63 -41.63
CA GLY A 53 -2.23 -5.03 -41.26
C GLY A 53 -2.72 -5.84 -42.46
N ASP A 54 -3.79 -6.62 -42.27
CA ASP A 54 -4.41 -7.43 -43.33
C ASP A 54 -5.51 -6.68 -44.12
N SER A 55 -5.55 -5.35 -44.04
CA SER A 55 -6.58 -4.54 -44.74
C SER A 55 -6.26 -4.40 -46.22
N LEU A 56 -7.29 -4.48 -47.06
CA LEU A 56 -7.16 -4.27 -48.50
C LEU A 56 -6.98 -2.77 -48.81
N LEU A 57 -5.83 -2.43 -49.39
CA LEU A 57 -5.53 -1.12 -49.97
C LEU A 57 -5.70 -1.19 -51.48
N VAL A 58 -6.40 -0.20 -52.07
CA VAL A 58 -6.58 -0.12 -53.53
C VAL A 58 -6.09 1.23 -54.02
N LYS A 59 -5.16 1.23 -54.99
CA LYS A 59 -4.68 2.44 -55.65
C LYS A 59 -5.75 2.97 -56.62
N CYS A 60 -6.00 4.28 -56.60
CA CYS A 60 -7.02 4.93 -57.42
C CYS A 60 -6.50 5.22 -58.85
N ASP A 61 -6.15 4.17 -59.59
CA ASP A 61 -5.67 4.24 -60.97
C ASP A 61 -6.65 3.56 -61.94
N GLU A 62 -6.41 3.64 -63.24
CA GLU A 62 -7.23 2.96 -64.28
C GLU A 62 -7.21 1.43 -64.15
N HIS A 63 -6.14 0.88 -63.54
CA HIS A 63 -5.94 -0.54 -63.35
C HIS A 63 -6.15 -0.92 -61.88
N TYR A 64 -6.78 -2.08 -61.66
CA TYR A 64 -6.95 -2.63 -60.31
C TYR A 64 -5.59 -3.02 -59.72
N ASN A 65 -5.09 -2.22 -58.78
CA ASN A 65 -3.80 -2.39 -58.13
C ASN A 65 -3.97 -2.40 -56.60
N THR A 66 -3.48 -3.46 -55.97
CA THR A 66 -3.57 -3.70 -54.52
C THR A 66 -2.21 -3.73 -53.82
N ASP A 67 -1.13 -3.38 -54.51
CA ASP A 67 0.23 -3.59 -54.03
C ASP A 67 0.65 -2.55 -52.97
N GLY A 68 -0.06 -1.42 -52.91
CA GLY A 68 0.25 -0.36 -51.93
C GLY A 68 1.56 0.38 -52.21
N ILE A 69 2.06 0.32 -53.44
CA ILE A 69 3.37 0.85 -53.84
C ILE A 69 3.20 2.18 -54.59
N ILE A 70 4.00 3.18 -54.20
CA ILE A 70 4.23 4.43 -54.94
C ILE A 70 5.67 4.41 -55.44
N VAL A 71 5.86 4.42 -56.75
CA VAL A 71 7.20 4.50 -57.36
C VAL A 71 7.71 5.96 -57.36
N GLN A 72 9.03 6.16 -57.37
CA GLN A 72 9.65 7.48 -57.30
C GLN A 72 9.11 8.52 -58.30
N GLU A 73 8.76 8.09 -59.52
CA GLU A 73 8.18 8.96 -60.56
C GLU A 73 6.82 9.56 -60.17
N GLU A 74 6.10 8.91 -59.25
CA GLU A 74 4.77 9.30 -58.79
C GLU A 74 4.79 10.15 -57.51
N PHE A 75 5.95 10.40 -56.90
CA PHE A 75 6.04 11.09 -55.61
C PHE A 75 5.34 12.47 -55.58
N HIS A 76 5.36 13.19 -56.70
CA HIS A 76 4.71 14.50 -56.83
C HIS A 76 3.44 14.47 -57.72
N SER A 77 2.95 13.28 -58.11
CA SER A 77 1.72 13.13 -58.93
C SER A 77 0.44 13.05 -58.09
N LYS A 78 0.56 13.15 -56.76
CA LYS A 78 -0.53 12.99 -55.78
C LYS A 78 -1.23 11.61 -55.82
N PRO A 79 -0.45 10.52 -55.76
CA PRO A 79 -0.99 9.17 -55.80
C PRO A 79 -1.96 8.97 -54.62
N THR A 80 -3.12 8.38 -54.92
CA THR A 80 -4.23 8.27 -53.97
C THR A 80 -4.64 6.82 -53.81
N PHE A 81 -4.75 6.36 -52.57
CA PHE A 81 -5.18 5.02 -52.19
C PHE A 81 -6.51 5.09 -51.44
N THR A 82 -7.24 3.99 -51.44
CA THR A 82 -8.47 3.83 -50.66
C THR A 82 -8.40 2.63 -49.74
N LEU A 83 -8.79 2.86 -48.49
CA LEU A 83 -9.16 1.83 -47.53
C LEU A 83 -10.67 1.70 -47.46
N ILE A 84 -11.16 0.46 -47.44
CA ILE A 84 -12.59 0.17 -47.47
C ILE A 84 -13.06 -0.25 -46.08
N PHE A 85 -13.97 0.53 -45.49
CA PHE A 85 -14.60 0.25 -44.21
C PHE A 85 -16.08 0.00 -44.38
N GLN A 86 -16.63 -1.00 -43.69
CA GLN A 86 -18.08 -1.09 -43.55
C GLN A 86 -18.56 -0.07 -42.51
N GLN A 87 -19.52 0.78 -42.87
CA GLN A 87 -20.03 1.83 -41.97
C GLN A 87 -20.55 1.23 -40.65
N ASP A 88 -20.18 1.86 -39.52
CA ASP A 88 -20.55 1.44 -38.16
C ASP A 88 -20.13 0.00 -37.78
N ASN A 89 -19.16 -0.62 -38.48
CA ASN A 89 -18.63 -1.93 -38.12
C ASN A 89 -17.50 -1.79 -37.06
N VAL A 90 -17.79 -2.19 -35.82
CA VAL A 90 -16.85 -2.07 -34.69
C VAL A 90 -15.58 -2.90 -34.89
N ASP A 91 -15.68 -4.12 -35.44
CA ASP A 91 -14.52 -5.01 -35.60
C ASP A 91 -13.51 -4.44 -36.59
N ARG A 92 -13.99 -3.88 -37.72
CA ARG A 92 -13.12 -3.22 -38.72
C ARG A 92 -12.50 -1.93 -38.18
N ILE A 93 -13.26 -1.19 -37.36
CA ILE A 93 -12.77 0.01 -36.69
C ILE A 93 -11.68 -0.35 -35.66
N ASN A 94 -11.89 -1.40 -34.86
CA ASN A 94 -10.90 -1.90 -33.90
C ASN A 94 -9.66 -2.46 -34.59
N HIS A 95 -9.81 -3.18 -35.70
CA HIS A 95 -8.68 -3.63 -36.51
C HIS A 95 -7.82 -2.44 -36.97
N ALA A 96 -8.44 -1.37 -37.48
CA ALA A 96 -7.71 -0.16 -37.88
C ALA A 96 -7.16 0.65 -36.70
N ALA A 97 -7.79 0.57 -35.52
CA ALA A 97 -7.25 1.17 -34.31
C ALA A 97 -5.98 0.45 -33.83
N ASP A 98 -5.94 -0.88 -33.94
CA ASP A 98 -4.80 -1.69 -33.53
C ASP A 98 -3.68 -1.74 -34.59
N ASN A 99 -4.01 -1.45 -35.85
CA ASN A 99 -3.11 -1.44 -36.99
C ASN A 99 -3.11 -0.05 -37.66
N PRO A 100 -2.27 0.89 -37.19
CA PRO A 100 -2.09 2.15 -37.89
C PRO A 100 -1.46 1.94 -39.27
N LEU A 101 -1.57 2.94 -40.15
CA LEU A 101 -1.05 2.86 -41.51
C LEU A 101 0.48 2.95 -41.48
N LEU A 102 1.16 1.87 -41.85
CA LEU A 102 2.61 1.79 -41.93
C LEU A 102 3.08 2.37 -43.27
N VAL A 103 4.08 3.25 -43.22
CA VAL A 103 4.71 3.87 -44.39
C VAL A 103 6.19 3.55 -44.38
N GLN A 104 6.67 2.92 -45.46
CA GLN A 104 8.04 2.43 -45.58
C GLN A 104 8.65 2.95 -46.88
N LEU A 105 9.86 3.49 -46.82
CA LEU A 105 10.62 3.82 -48.01
C LEU A 105 11.65 2.72 -48.28
N TYR A 106 11.56 2.12 -49.46
CA TYR A 106 12.50 1.14 -49.97
C TYR A 106 13.36 1.72 -51.09
N MET A 107 14.57 1.18 -51.22
CA MET A 107 15.40 1.29 -52.41
C MET A 107 15.47 -0.06 -53.11
N ARG A 108 15.18 -0.07 -54.40
CA ARG A 108 15.17 -1.30 -55.21
C ARG A 108 16.49 -1.48 -55.94
N VAL A 109 17.33 -2.37 -55.42
CA VAL A 109 18.63 -2.69 -56.00
C VAL A 109 18.45 -3.75 -57.09
N PHE A 110 18.79 -3.37 -58.32
CA PHE A 110 18.84 -4.30 -59.46
C PHE A 110 20.21 -4.96 -59.56
N PRO A 111 20.30 -6.23 -59.97
CA PRO A 111 21.58 -6.88 -60.24
C PRO A 111 22.33 -6.15 -61.37
N PRO A 112 23.67 -6.13 -61.34
CA PRO A 112 24.46 -5.52 -62.40
C PRO A 112 24.15 -6.20 -63.74
N ARG A 113 23.67 -5.43 -64.74
CA ARG A 113 23.47 -5.95 -66.10
C ARG A 113 24.82 -6.44 -66.64
N ARG A 114 24.93 -7.74 -66.98
CA ARG A 114 26.05 -8.23 -67.80
C ARG A 114 25.97 -7.52 -69.15
N ILE A 115 26.91 -6.61 -69.42
CA ILE A 115 27.11 -6.07 -70.76
C ILE A 115 27.72 -7.22 -71.57
N VAL A 116 26.93 -7.84 -72.44
CA VAL A 116 27.46 -8.71 -73.48
C VAL A 116 28.14 -7.80 -74.49
N GLN A 117 29.47 -7.66 -74.37
CA GLN A 117 30.28 -7.11 -75.46
C GLN A 117 30.32 -8.16 -76.57
N VAL A 118 29.57 -7.90 -77.65
CA VAL A 118 29.81 -8.57 -78.93
C VAL A 118 31.01 -7.85 -79.54
N GLU A 119 32.20 -8.46 -79.45
CA GLU A 119 33.36 -8.04 -80.23
C GLU A 119 33.07 -8.28 -81.71
N TYR A 120 32.93 -7.20 -82.47
CA TYR A 120 33.06 -7.23 -83.92
C TYR A 120 34.56 -7.20 -84.26
N GLU A 121 35.13 -8.36 -84.63
CA GLU A 121 36.40 -8.38 -85.35
C GLU A 121 36.18 -7.85 -86.77
N MET A 122 36.86 -6.76 -87.08
CA MET A 122 36.93 -6.19 -88.41
C MET A 122 37.78 -7.07 -89.33
N LEU A 123 37.20 -7.54 -90.43
CA LEU A 123 37.92 -7.98 -91.62
C LEU A 123 37.47 -7.16 -92.82
N GLU A 124 38.45 -6.90 -93.68
CA GLU A 124 38.58 -5.80 -94.63
C GLU A 124 37.61 -5.84 -95.84
N GLU A 125 37.54 -4.67 -96.48
CA GLU A 125 36.76 -4.30 -97.66
C GLU A 125 36.97 -5.23 -98.87
N GLU A 126 35.90 -5.54 -99.62
CA GLU A 126 35.88 -5.41 -101.09
C GLU A 126 34.45 -5.58 -101.69
N GLN A 127 34.05 -4.56 -102.46
CA GLN A 127 33.23 -4.53 -103.68
C GLN A 127 31.77 -5.03 -103.74
N GLU A 128 30.92 -4.07 -104.16
CA GLU A 128 29.78 -4.09 -105.10
C GLU A 128 28.94 -5.37 -105.31
N GLY A 129 27.62 -5.22 -105.18
CA GLY A 129 26.66 -6.06 -105.92
C GLY A 129 25.31 -6.29 -105.22
N ASP A 130 24.34 -5.42 -105.51
CA ASP A 130 22.94 -5.69 -105.89
C ASP A 130 22.19 -6.99 -105.46
N LEU A 131 20.92 -6.77 -105.06
CA LEU A 131 19.70 -7.60 -105.17
C LEU A 131 19.15 -8.39 -103.95
N GLU A 132 17.98 -7.90 -103.52
CA GLU A 132 16.67 -8.55 -103.31
C GLU A 132 16.46 -9.87 -102.52
N ALA A 133 15.47 -9.75 -101.61
CA ALA A 133 14.30 -10.61 -101.35
C ALA A 133 14.41 -11.90 -100.51
N ASP A 134 13.45 -11.99 -99.56
CA ASP A 134 12.67 -13.15 -99.10
C ASP A 134 13.42 -14.40 -98.59
N SER A 135 13.10 -15.06 -97.48
CA SER A 135 11.81 -15.49 -96.95
C SER A 135 12.04 -16.34 -95.69
N ASP A 136 10.96 -16.54 -94.94
CA ASP A 136 10.74 -17.54 -93.89
C ASP A 136 11.40 -18.92 -94.13
N SER A 137 11.89 -19.55 -93.06
CA SER A 137 11.37 -20.85 -92.62
C SER A 137 12.06 -21.35 -91.34
N ASP A 138 11.28 -21.32 -90.28
CA ASP A 138 11.01 -22.37 -89.30
C ASP A 138 11.72 -23.75 -89.43
N VAL A 139 11.89 -24.38 -88.25
CA VAL A 139 11.90 -25.83 -87.98
C VAL A 139 13.21 -26.53 -87.55
N THR A 140 13.09 -27.15 -86.37
CA THR A 140 13.68 -28.40 -85.84
C THR A 140 15.00 -28.43 -85.07
N MET A 141 14.82 -28.85 -83.82
CA MET A 141 15.77 -29.53 -82.94
C MET A 141 16.60 -30.61 -83.63
N SER A 142 17.87 -30.70 -83.24
CA SER A 142 18.60 -31.97 -83.15
C SER A 142 19.65 -31.89 -82.04
N THR A 143 19.37 -32.59 -80.96
CA THR A 143 20.27 -32.85 -79.84
C THR A 143 21.43 -33.72 -80.30
N THR A 144 22.68 -33.33 -80.01
CA THR A 144 23.80 -34.27 -79.92
C THR A 144 24.69 -33.87 -78.75
N ILE A 145 24.58 -34.67 -77.69
CA ILE A 145 25.41 -34.62 -76.49
C ILE A 145 26.73 -35.31 -76.83
N ALA A 146 27.84 -34.60 -76.67
CA ALA A 146 29.17 -35.18 -76.55
C ALA A 146 29.75 -34.72 -75.20
N THR A 147 29.56 -35.58 -74.21
CA THR A 147 30.05 -35.44 -72.84
C THR A 147 31.58 -35.59 -72.83
N THR A 148 32.30 -34.58 -72.35
CA THR A 148 33.62 -34.79 -71.73
C THR A 148 33.64 -34.09 -70.38
N MET A 149 33.73 -34.96 -69.36
CA MET A 149 33.72 -34.77 -67.92
C MET A 149 34.54 -33.57 -67.42
N LEU A 150 33.96 -32.78 -66.50
CA LEU A 150 34.56 -32.31 -65.23
C LEU A 150 33.47 -31.61 -64.37
N ASP A 151 33.19 -32.23 -63.22
CA ASP A 151 32.46 -31.83 -62.00
C ASP A 151 31.06 -31.15 -62.05
N ASP A 152 30.09 -31.92 -61.54
CA ASP A 152 28.75 -31.54 -61.10
C ASP A 152 28.76 -30.72 -59.79
N ASP A 153 27.68 -29.97 -59.59
CA ASP A 153 27.23 -29.27 -58.35
C ASP A 153 27.74 -27.84 -58.08
N ALA A 154 27.33 -26.90 -58.94
CA ALA A 154 27.05 -25.53 -58.53
C ALA A 154 25.80 -25.00 -59.26
N PHE A 155 24.63 -25.19 -58.64
CA PHE A 155 23.44 -24.39 -58.96
C PHE A 155 23.74 -22.93 -58.57
N GLU A 156 24.28 -22.13 -59.49
CA GLU A 156 24.42 -20.69 -59.30
C GLU A 156 23.02 -20.09 -59.10
N ALA A 157 22.75 -19.62 -57.88
CA ALA A 157 21.56 -18.85 -57.55
C ALA A 157 21.52 -17.60 -58.45
N ARG A 158 20.48 -17.48 -59.29
CA ARG A 158 20.16 -16.22 -59.97
C ARG A 158 19.98 -15.14 -58.91
N GLU A 159 20.83 -14.11 -58.90
CA GLU A 159 20.64 -12.93 -58.05
C GLU A 159 19.30 -12.25 -58.42
N THR A 160 18.35 -12.27 -57.50
CA THR A 160 17.04 -11.62 -57.65
C THR A 160 17.08 -10.17 -57.17
N ASP A 161 16.18 -9.33 -57.70
CA ASP A 161 15.94 -7.95 -57.24
C ASP A 161 15.91 -7.88 -55.70
N LYS A 162 16.66 -6.96 -55.10
CA LYS A 162 16.75 -6.80 -53.64
C LYS A 162 16.14 -5.47 -53.20
N LEU A 163 15.12 -5.53 -52.34
CA LEU A 163 14.57 -4.35 -51.67
C LEU A 163 15.35 -4.08 -50.37
N VAL A 164 15.82 -2.85 -50.21
CA VAL A 164 16.51 -2.38 -49.00
C VAL A 164 15.63 -1.34 -48.32
N LEU A 165 15.20 -1.62 -47.09
CA LEU A 165 14.37 -0.70 -46.30
C LEU A 165 15.24 0.47 -45.80
N LEU A 166 14.91 1.69 -46.23
CA LEU A 166 15.64 2.90 -45.87
C LEU A 166 15.03 3.61 -44.67
N CYS A 167 13.73 3.95 -44.74
CA CYS A 167 13.06 4.74 -43.70
C CYS A 167 11.69 4.18 -43.37
N VAL A 168 11.22 4.43 -42.14
CA VAL A 168 9.90 4.01 -41.66
C VAL A 168 9.20 5.10 -40.86
N GLY A 169 7.87 5.09 -40.90
CA GLY A 169 6.97 5.90 -40.08
C GLY A 169 5.55 5.37 -40.16
N TYR A 170 4.61 5.96 -39.42
CA TYR A 170 3.22 5.53 -39.45
C TYR A 170 2.22 6.68 -39.25
N LEU A 171 1.01 6.51 -39.79
CA LEU A 171 -0.13 7.43 -39.62
C LEU A 171 -1.25 6.77 -38.82
N ASP A 172 -1.75 7.47 -37.82
CA ASP A 172 -2.90 7.02 -37.03
C ASP A 172 -4.23 7.50 -37.63
N VAL A 173 -4.91 6.60 -38.35
CA VAL A 173 -6.16 6.89 -39.09
C VAL A 173 -7.39 7.01 -38.19
N ILE A 174 -7.29 6.67 -36.89
CA ILE A 174 -8.41 6.71 -35.94
C ILE A 174 -9.02 8.12 -35.79
N LYS A 175 -8.22 9.17 -36.03
CA LYS A 175 -8.63 10.58 -35.98
C LYS A 175 -9.79 10.90 -36.94
N LEU A 176 -9.98 10.07 -37.96
CA LEU A 176 -11.02 10.24 -38.98
C LEU A 176 -12.35 9.58 -38.60
N PHE A 177 -12.35 8.74 -37.56
CA PHE A 177 -13.53 8.00 -37.15
C PHE A 177 -14.44 8.91 -36.30
N GLY A 178 -15.57 9.32 -36.87
CA GLY A 178 -16.62 10.04 -36.15
C GLY A 178 -17.85 10.29 -36.99
N HIS A 179 -18.84 10.95 -36.38
CA HIS A 179 -20.20 11.10 -36.93
C HIS A 179 -20.34 11.97 -38.18
N ARG A 180 -19.28 12.67 -38.58
CA ARG A 180 -19.27 13.54 -39.76
C ARG A 180 -18.11 13.19 -40.68
N ARG A 181 -18.28 13.44 -41.98
CA ARG A 181 -17.20 13.45 -42.97
C ARG A 181 -16.03 14.27 -42.44
N SER A 182 -14.81 13.81 -42.68
CA SER A 182 -13.60 14.42 -42.13
C SER A 182 -12.53 14.50 -43.20
N MET A 183 -11.72 15.55 -43.13
CA MET A 183 -10.52 15.74 -43.94
C MET A 183 -9.46 16.30 -43.01
N ILE A 184 -8.30 15.65 -42.96
CA ILE A 184 -7.14 16.08 -42.18
C ILE A 184 -5.90 16.06 -43.07
N CYS A 185 -4.97 16.97 -42.78
CA CYS A 185 -3.62 16.96 -43.33
C CYS A 185 -2.68 16.56 -42.19
N GLU A 186 -1.85 15.54 -42.40
CA GLU A 186 -0.89 15.05 -41.41
C GLU A 186 0.52 15.13 -41.99
N GLU A 187 1.44 15.72 -41.21
CA GLU A 187 2.87 15.74 -41.48
C GLU A 187 3.51 14.50 -40.83
N LEU A 188 4.25 13.73 -41.61
CA LEU A 188 4.93 12.52 -41.16
C LEU A 188 6.42 12.57 -41.50
N TYR A 189 7.25 12.37 -40.47
CA TYR A 189 8.68 12.15 -40.63
C TYR A 189 8.98 10.65 -40.68
N LEU A 190 9.55 10.18 -41.80
CA LEU A 190 10.09 8.83 -41.93
C LEU A 190 11.54 8.84 -41.44
N TYR A 191 11.84 8.02 -40.45
CA TYR A 191 13.17 7.95 -39.84
C TYR A 191 13.99 6.81 -40.45
N PRO A 192 15.30 7.01 -40.64
CA PRO A 192 16.15 6.00 -41.26
C PRO A 192 16.35 4.77 -40.36
N MET A 193 16.47 3.61 -40.98
CA MET A 193 16.78 2.35 -40.30
C MET A 193 18.25 2.32 -39.81
N PRO A 194 18.58 1.58 -38.74
CA PRO A 194 19.94 1.53 -38.18
C PRO A 194 21.00 1.05 -39.16
N ASP A 195 20.65 0.10 -40.05
CA ASP A 195 21.60 -0.56 -40.95
C ASP A 195 21.82 0.18 -42.28
N VAL A 196 21.22 1.37 -42.45
CA VAL A 196 21.34 2.18 -43.67
C VAL A 196 22.71 2.85 -43.75
N PRO A 197 23.40 2.81 -44.92
CA PRO A 197 24.66 3.54 -45.13
C PRO A 197 24.55 5.02 -44.82
N ASN A 198 25.61 5.63 -44.25
CA ASN A 198 25.60 7.03 -43.83
C ASN A 198 25.23 8.00 -44.96
N GLU A 199 25.59 7.70 -46.21
CA GLU A 199 25.28 8.52 -47.39
C GLU A 199 23.79 8.54 -47.73
N MET A 200 23.06 7.47 -47.40
CA MET A 200 21.61 7.34 -47.63
C MET A 200 20.78 7.60 -46.36
N ARG A 201 21.43 7.92 -45.23
CA ARG A 201 20.78 8.14 -43.94
C ARG A 201 20.21 9.56 -43.88
N SER A 202 18.97 9.72 -44.36
CA SER A 202 18.19 10.96 -44.31
C SER A 202 16.86 10.75 -43.58
N THR A 203 16.38 11.76 -42.85
CA THR A 203 15.00 11.79 -42.35
C THR A 203 14.13 12.48 -43.38
N ILE A 204 13.09 11.79 -43.82
CA ILE A 204 12.25 12.22 -44.94
C ILE A 204 10.96 12.81 -44.41
N HIS A 205 10.57 13.97 -44.93
CA HIS A 205 9.31 14.61 -44.58
C HIS A 205 8.27 14.28 -45.64
N THR A 206 7.09 13.82 -45.22
CA THR A 206 5.96 13.52 -46.11
C THR A 206 4.69 14.18 -45.59
N GLU A 207 3.90 14.73 -46.49
CA GLU A 207 2.59 15.32 -46.17
C GLU A 207 1.49 14.44 -46.73
N TRP A 208 0.48 14.12 -45.90
CA TRP A 208 -0.60 13.22 -46.27
C TRP A 208 -1.97 13.89 -46.11
N HIS A 209 -2.78 13.82 -47.15
CA HIS A 209 -4.19 14.18 -47.11
C HIS A 209 -5.03 12.93 -46.85
N LEU A 210 -5.71 12.90 -45.70
CA LEU A 210 -6.58 11.79 -45.33
C LEU A 210 -8.03 12.29 -45.24
N TYR A 211 -8.94 11.71 -46.03
CA TYR A 211 -10.32 12.19 -46.05
C TYR A 211 -11.36 11.11 -46.32
N THR A 212 -12.56 11.33 -45.80
CA THR A 212 -13.73 10.47 -46.01
C THR A 212 -14.87 11.29 -46.59
N LEU A 213 -15.57 10.73 -47.58
CA LEU A 213 -16.75 11.39 -48.18
C LEU A 213 -18.03 11.14 -47.37
N LEU A 214 -18.06 10.01 -46.65
CA LEU A 214 -19.12 9.61 -45.73
C LEU A 214 -18.52 9.31 -44.35
N PRO A 215 -19.26 9.51 -43.25
CA PRO A 215 -18.77 9.17 -41.92
C PRO A 215 -18.59 7.65 -41.77
N ILE A 216 -17.43 7.23 -41.25
CA ILE A 216 -17.14 5.81 -40.95
C ILE A 216 -17.98 5.32 -39.76
N ALA A 217 -18.09 6.15 -38.71
CA ALA A 217 -18.90 5.88 -37.52
C ALA A 217 -20.10 6.85 -37.50
N LYS A 218 -21.15 6.55 -38.26
CA LYS A 218 -22.34 7.41 -38.40
C LYS A 218 -23.22 7.34 -37.16
N LYS A 219 -23.50 6.15 -36.65
CA LYS A 219 -24.34 5.91 -35.45
C LYS A 219 -23.55 5.44 -34.24
N LEU A 220 -22.39 4.84 -34.47
CA LEU A 220 -21.57 4.23 -33.44
C LEU A 220 -20.84 5.31 -32.64
N THR A 221 -21.08 5.37 -31.34
CA THR A 221 -20.43 6.29 -30.40
C THR A 221 -19.29 5.59 -29.66
N PHE A 222 -18.11 6.20 -29.68
CA PHE A 222 -16.98 5.75 -28.88
C PHE A 222 -17.05 6.41 -27.50
N THR A 223 -17.00 5.58 -26.46
CA THR A 223 -17.09 6.05 -25.07
C THR A 223 -15.77 5.88 -24.32
N ASN A 224 -14.98 4.88 -24.69
CA ASN A 224 -13.71 4.60 -24.04
C ASN A 224 -12.72 3.95 -25.03
N MET A 225 -11.46 3.85 -24.62
CA MET A 225 -10.41 3.15 -25.37
C MET A 225 -9.51 2.43 -24.38
N ALA A 226 -9.18 1.18 -24.70
CA ALA A 226 -8.35 0.30 -23.89
C ALA A 226 -7.03 0.01 -24.59
N PHE A 227 -5.95 0.02 -23.81
CA PHE A 227 -4.63 -0.42 -24.24
C PHE A 227 -4.23 -1.61 -23.39
N VAL A 228 -3.82 -2.69 -24.06
CA VAL A 228 -3.29 -3.90 -23.43
C VAL A 228 -1.83 -3.99 -23.83
N THR A 229 -0.94 -3.78 -22.88
CA THR A 229 0.51 -3.75 -23.11
C THR A 229 1.14 -4.95 -22.42
N PHE A 230 1.98 -5.69 -23.14
CA PHE A 230 2.82 -6.74 -22.58
C PHE A 230 4.25 -6.21 -22.51
N GLU A 231 4.73 -5.92 -21.30
CA GLU A 231 6.06 -5.34 -21.11
C GLU A 231 7.12 -6.43 -21.27
N SER A 232 7.26 -7.35 -20.33
CA SER A 232 8.31 -8.38 -20.37
C SER A 232 8.02 -9.52 -19.40
N ILE A 233 8.79 -10.62 -19.53
CA ILE A 233 8.86 -11.72 -18.55
C ILE A 233 10.18 -11.63 -17.79
N TYR A 234 10.11 -11.67 -16.46
CA TYR A 234 11.22 -11.49 -15.53
C TYR A 234 11.46 -12.73 -14.66
N CYS A 235 12.62 -12.78 -14.00
CA CYS A 235 13.03 -13.86 -13.09
C CYS A 235 12.96 -15.25 -13.74
N LEU A 236 13.53 -15.39 -14.94
CA LEU A 236 13.65 -16.69 -15.60
C LEU A 236 14.68 -17.59 -14.90
N LYS A 237 14.36 -18.87 -14.75
CA LYS A 237 15.29 -19.86 -14.20
C LYS A 237 16.11 -20.50 -15.31
N ASP A 238 17.40 -20.72 -15.08
CA ASP A 238 18.32 -21.33 -16.05
C ASP A 238 17.92 -22.74 -16.50
N GLU A 239 17.18 -23.43 -15.65
CA GLU A 239 16.63 -24.77 -15.88
C GLU A 239 15.51 -24.81 -16.93
N TYR A 240 14.94 -23.66 -17.31
CA TYR A 240 13.90 -23.60 -18.34
C TYR A 240 14.48 -23.88 -19.74
N VAL A 241 13.70 -24.58 -20.55
CA VAL A 241 14.00 -24.92 -21.95
C VAL A 241 13.03 -24.14 -22.83
N LEU A 242 13.52 -23.05 -23.40
CA LEU A 242 12.74 -22.09 -24.17
C LEU A 242 13.32 -21.95 -25.59
N ASP A 243 12.44 -21.99 -26.59
CA ASP A 243 12.75 -21.66 -27.98
C ASP A 243 12.40 -20.20 -28.28
N LEU A 244 13.38 -19.31 -28.13
CA LEU A 244 13.17 -17.86 -28.16
C LEU A 244 12.60 -17.35 -29.50
N GLU A 245 12.91 -18.02 -30.62
CA GLU A 245 12.46 -17.57 -31.94
C GLU A 245 10.96 -17.82 -32.17
N THR A 246 10.40 -18.82 -31.50
CA THR A 246 9.00 -19.23 -31.67
C THR A 246 8.11 -18.93 -30.47
N LEU A 247 8.64 -18.26 -29.45
CA LEU A 247 7.87 -17.85 -28.28
C LEU A 247 6.85 -16.77 -28.65
N TRP A 248 5.61 -16.98 -28.21
CA TRP A 248 4.56 -15.99 -28.25
C TRP A 248 3.61 -16.15 -27.06
N VAL A 249 2.90 -15.09 -26.73
CA VAL A 249 2.03 -14.97 -25.56
C VAL A 249 0.60 -14.73 -26.04
N ARG A 250 -0.36 -15.42 -25.43
CA ARG A 250 -1.79 -15.19 -25.60
C ARG A 250 -2.40 -14.66 -24.31
N VAL A 251 -3.21 -13.60 -24.43
CA VAL A 251 -4.09 -13.14 -23.36
C VAL A 251 -5.53 -13.48 -23.73
N SER A 252 -6.28 -14.12 -22.83
CA SER A 252 -7.65 -14.57 -23.07
C SER A 252 -8.54 -14.41 -21.84
N PHE A 253 -9.83 -14.13 -22.02
CA PHE A 253 -10.80 -14.23 -20.93
C PHE A 253 -11.11 -15.70 -20.63
N ARG A 254 -11.03 -16.07 -19.35
CA ARG A 254 -11.36 -17.40 -18.83
C ARG A 254 -12.49 -17.27 -17.81
N SER A 255 -13.59 -18.00 -18.03
CA SER A 255 -14.73 -18.05 -17.10
C SER A 255 -14.32 -18.60 -15.73
N ARG A 256 -14.80 -18.00 -14.65
CA ARG A 256 -14.73 -18.56 -13.28
C ARG A 256 -15.85 -19.56 -12.99
N LEU A 257 -16.96 -19.48 -13.73
CA LEU A 257 -18.12 -20.36 -13.53
C LEU A 257 -17.88 -21.70 -14.22
N PRO A 258 -18.06 -22.85 -13.53
CA PRO A 258 -17.96 -24.16 -14.15
C PRO A 258 -19.16 -24.37 -15.08
N GLY A 259 -18.90 -24.44 -16.39
CA GLY A 259 -19.91 -24.71 -17.42
C GLY A 259 -19.85 -26.15 -17.94
N ASP A 260 -21.01 -26.70 -18.33
CA ASP A 260 -21.20 -28.04 -18.93
C ASP A 260 -20.52 -28.24 -20.31
N ARG A 261 -19.97 -27.18 -20.89
CA ARG A 261 -19.20 -27.22 -22.14
C ARG A 261 -17.79 -26.71 -21.82
N ASN A 262 -16.78 -27.54 -22.10
CA ASN A 262 -15.34 -27.27 -22.00
C ASN A 262 -15.00 -25.77 -21.88
N GLU A 263 -14.32 -25.39 -20.78
CA GLU A 263 -13.71 -24.08 -20.50
C GLU A 263 -13.53 -23.20 -21.76
N ALA A 264 -14.53 -22.39 -22.09
CA ALA A 264 -14.49 -21.54 -23.26
C ALA A 264 -13.56 -20.35 -22.99
N LEU A 265 -12.28 -20.48 -23.39
CA LEU A 265 -11.35 -19.36 -23.46
C LEU A 265 -11.76 -18.44 -24.61
N ILE A 266 -11.96 -17.16 -24.32
CA ILE A 266 -12.26 -16.12 -25.32
C ILE A 266 -10.96 -15.35 -25.59
N PRO A 267 -10.32 -15.50 -26.75
CA PRO A 267 -9.05 -14.83 -27.04
C PRO A 267 -9.23 -13.31 -27.08
N LEU A 268 -8.29 -12.58 -26.45
CA LEU A 268 -8.25 -11.11 -26.47
C LEU A 268 -7.18 -10.61 -27.43
N CYS A 269 -5.91 -10.98 -27.22
CA CYS A 269 -4.79 -10.55 -28.05
C CYS A 269 -3.55 -11.45 -27.92
N GLU A 270 -2.56 -11.26 -28.80
CA GLU A 270 -1.36 -12.10 -28.90
C GLU A 270 -0.09 -11.27 -29.12
N PHE A 271 0.99 -11.59 -28.39
CA PHE A 271 2.28 -10.90 -28.47
C PHE A 271 3.39 -11.86 -28.92
N GLY A 272 4.22 -11.47 -29.88
CA GLY A 272 5.30 -12.32 -30.40
C GLY A 272 6.68 -11.65 -30.39
N ASN A 273 7.67 -12.36 -30.96
CA ASN A 273 9.04 -11.85 -31.18
C ASN A 273 9.76 -11.35 -29.90
N LEU A 274 9.66 -12.07 -28.77
CA LEU A 274 10.30 -11.68 -27.50
C LEU A 274 11.84 -11.76 -27.61
N GLU A 275 12.54 -10.75 -27.10
CA GLU A 275 14.02 -10.69 -27.14
C GLU A 275 14.62 -10.86 -25.75
N ARG A 276 15.67 -11.68 -25.63
CA ARG A 276 16.41 -11.81 -24.37
C ARG A 276 17.40 -10.65 -24.21
N LYS A 277 17.23 -9.82 -23.18
CA LYS A 277 18.11 -8.68 -22.87
C LYS A 277 18.33 -8.54 -21.37
N VAL A 278 19.46 -7.92 -20.99
CA VAL A 278 19.66 -7.41 -19.61
C VAL A 278 18.65 -6.29 -19.35
N ILE A 279 18.02 -6.29 -18.17
CA ILE A 279 16.90 -5.38 -17.84
C ILE A 279 17.24 -3.91 -18.08
N CYS A 280 18.44 -3.45 -17.70
CA CYS A 280 18.84 -2.05 -17.90
C CYS A 280 19.06 -1.67 -19.38
N MET A 281 19.28 -2.64 -20.26
CA MET A 281 19.56 -2.47 -21.69
C MET A 281 18.30 -2.56 -22.57
N GLN A 282 17.13 -2.75 -21.97
CA GLN A 282 15.86 -2.81 -22.70
C GLN A 282 15.48 -1.48 -23.36
N ASP A 283 14.65 -1.55 -24.40
CA ASP A 283 14.14 -0.38 -25.11
C ASP A 283 13.15 0.42 -24.24
N ASN A 284 13.27 1.75 -24.22
CA ASN A 284 12.50 2.63 -23.33
C ASN A 284 11.10 3.01 -23.86
N HIS A 285 10.60 2.34 -24.88
CA HIS A 285 9.35 2.70 -25.53
C HIS A 285 8.52 1.48 -25.89
N HIS A 286 7.22 1.69 -26.09
CA HIS A 286 6.35 0.66 -26.62
C HIS A 286 6.15 0.83 -28.13
N VAL A 287 5.89 -0.29 -28.81
CA VAL A 287 5.60 -0.34 -30.25
C VAL A 287 4.29 -1.10 -30.48
N PHE A 288 3.52 -0.74 -31.50
CA PHE A 288 2.35 -1.54 -31.89
C PHE A 288 2.78 -2.96 -32.25
N GLU A 289 2.05 -3.97 -31.77
CA GLU A 289 2.38 -5.37 -32.02
C GLU A 289 2.40 -5.70 -33.53
N SER A 290 1.54 -5.06 -34.32
CA SER A 290 1.49 -5.19 -35.78
C SER A 290 2.78 -4.77 -36.49
N PHE A 291 3.44 -3.70 -36.01
CA PHE A 291 4.72 -3.25 -36.55
C PHE A 291 5.87 -4.20 -36.17
N ARG A 292 5.83 -4.77 -34.97
CA ARG A 292 6.82 -5.75 -34.52
C ARG A 292 6.83 -7.02 -35.37
N ARG A 293 5.68 -7.40 -35.93
CA ARG A 293 5.55 -8.57 -36.81
C ARG A 293 5.99 -8.29 -38.26
N SER A 294 5.91 -7.04 -38.71
CA SER A 294 6.14 -6.65 -40.10
C SER A 294 7.51 -6.02 -40.37
N VAL A 295 8.13 -5.35 -39.40
CA VAL A 295 9.40 -4.62 -39.57
C VAL A 295 10.48 -5.18 -38.64
N ARG A 296 11.68 -5.45 -39.18
CA ARG A 296 12.87 -5.84 -38.41
C ARG A 296 14.09 -4.97 -38.81
N PRO A 297 14.86 -4.41 -37.86
CA PRO A 297 14.56 -4.29 -36.43
C PRO A 297 13.37 -3.35 -36.17
N TRP A 298 12.52 -3.67 -35.19
CA TRP A 298 11.31 -2.86 -34.87
C TRP A 298 11.57 -1.73 -33.87
N ASN A 299 12.66 -1.79 -33.10
CA ASN A 299 13.02 -0.79 -32.09
C ASN A 299 13.71 0.44 -32.72
N VAL A 300 13.02 1.07 -33.67
CA VAL A 300 13.53 2.20 -34.46
C VAL A 300 12.71 3.45 -34.24
N THR A 301 13.34 4.62 -34.37
CA THR A 301 12.72 5.92 -34.08
C THR A 301 11.39 6.15 -34.80
N GLY A 302 11.25 5.68 -36.04
CA GLY A 302 10.02 5.85 -36.82
C GLY A 302 8.83 5.01 -36.35
N LEU A 303 9.05 3.97 -35.53
CA LEU A 303 7.99 3.10 -35.00
C LEU A 303 7.72 3.31 -33.51
N LYS A 304 8.44 4.24 -32.87
CA LYS A 304 8.24 4.56 -31.46
C LYS A 304 6.83 5.10 -31.25
N SER A 305 6.11 4.52 -30.30
CA SER A 305 4.94 5.20 -29.74
C SER A 305 5.39 6.23 -28.71
N ALA A 306 4.47 7.11 -28.31
CA ALA A 306 4.74 8.05 -27.23
C ALA A 306 4.80 7.36 -25.84
N MET A 307 4.33 6.10 -25.71
CA MET A 307 4.34 5.37 -24.44
C MET A 307 5.77 4.97 -24.05
N GLU A 308 6.27 5.50 -22.94
CA GLU A 308 7.61 5.22 -22.43
C GLU A 308 7.61 4.18 -21.30
N VAL A 309 8.71 3.41 -21.21
CA VAL A 309 9.01 2.51 -20.09
C VAL A 309 9.89 3.27 -19.09
N GLN A 310 9.36 3.52 -17.89
CA GLN A 310 10.11 4.18 -16.82
C GLN A 310 11.02 3.17 -16.11
N ARG A 311 12.22 2.93 -16.64
CA ARG A 311 13.17 1.93 -16.12
C ARG A 311 13.44 2.03 -14.61
N HIS A 312 13.50 3.24 -14.05
CA HIS A 312 13.74 3.48 -12.62
C HIS A 312 12.53 3.14 -11.72
N ARG A 313 11.37 2.83 -12.32
CA ARG A 313 10.09 2.49 -11.67
C ARG A 313 9.51 1.18 -12.21
N LEU A 314 10.36 0.35 -12.81
CA LEU A 314 9.91 -0.86 -13.50
C LEU A 314 9.14 -1.79 -12.55
N PHE A 315 9.61 -1.93 -11.31
CA PHE A 315 9.03 -2.78 -10.29
C PHE A 315 8.26 -2.06 -9.18
N SER A 316 7.96 -0.76 -9.36
CA SER A 316 7.14 0.00 -8.41
C SER A 316 5.67 0.03 -8.81
N GLU A 317 4.77 0.15 -7.82
CA GLU A 317 3.31 0.30 -8.01
C GLU A 317 2.67 -0.89 -8.78
N LEU A 318 3.26 -2.08 -8.72
CA LEU A 318 2.73 -3.28 -9.37
C LEU A 318 1.62 -3.91 -8.53
N PHE A 319 0.49 -4.22 -9.17
CA PHE A 319 -0.54 -5.06 -8.56
C PHE A 319 -0.25 -6.54 -8.82
N TYR A 320 -0.35 -7.36 -7.79
CA TYR A 320 -0.16 -8.80 -7.87
C TYR A 320 -1.18 -9.55 -7.02
N SER A 321 -1.42 -10.81 -7.36
CA SER A 321 -2.40 -11.65 -6.66
C SER A 321 -2.00 -11.91 -5.21
N GLU A 322 -3.00 -12.18 -4.36
CA GLU A 322 -2.80 -12.45 -2.93
C GLU A 322 -1.74 -13.52 -2.61
N ASN A 323 -1.50 -14.48 -3.50
CA ASN A 323 -0.58 -15.59 -3.23
C ASN A 323 0.87 -15.32 -3.66
N MET A 324 1.13 -14.20 -4.32
CA MET A 324 2.47 -13.81 -4.76
C MET A 324 3.10 -12.94 -3.67
N THR A 325 4.32 -13.27 -3.23
CA THR A 325 5.13 -12.42 -2.34
C THR A 325 6.50 -12.19 -2.96
N PRO A 326 6.58 -11.46 -4.08
CA PRO A 326 7.86 -11.17 -4.70
C PRO A 326 8.59 -10.11 -3.87
N ASP A 327 9.84 -10.37 -3.52
CA ASP A 327 10.74 -9.32 -3.05
C ASP A 327 11.36 -8.64 -4.29
N PHE A 328 10.72 -7.59 -4.78
CA PHE A 328 11.20 -6.86 -5.95
C PHE A 328 12.54 -6.15 -5.70
N GLU A 329 12.94 -5.94 -4.44
CA GLU A 329 14.23 -5.31 -4.10
C GLU A 329 15.42 -6.23 -4.39
N GLU A 330 15.19 -7.55 -4.47
CA GLU A 330 16.24 -8.52 -4.80
C GLU A 330 16.62 -8.53 -6.28
N ILE A 331 15.78 -7.98 -7.16
CA ILE A 331 16.03 -7.93 -8.61
C ILE A 331 17.08 -6.85 -8.90
N ASP A 332 18.18 -7.23 -9.55
CA ASP A 332 19.24 -6.31 -9.96
C ASP A 332 19.10 -5.97 -11.46
N PRO A 333 18.62 -4.76 -11.82
CA PRO A 333 18.41 -4.40 -13.22
C PRO A 333 19.69 -4.40 -14.07
N ALA A 334 20.88 -4.35 -13.46
CA ALA A 334 22.16 -4.33 -14.16
C ALA A 334 22.67 -5.74 -14.51
N LEU A 335 22.26 -6.77 -13.74
CA LEU A 335 22.73 -8.15 -13.90
C LEU A 335 21.66 -9.09 -14.44
N ASP A 336 20.41 -8.88 -14.04
CA ASP A 336 19.32 -9.80 -14.36
C ASP A 336 18.82 -9.60 -15.80
N GLU A 337 18.47 -10.72 -16.43
CA GLU A 337 17.93 -10.77 -17.79
C GLU A 337 16.40 -10.92 -17.77
N ALA A 338 15.76 -10.41 -18.83
CA ALA A 338 14.34 -10.54 -19.08
C ALA A 338 14.06 -10.93 -20.54
N LEU A 339 12.88 -11.52 -20.80
CA LEU A 339 12.34 -11.62 -22.15
C LEU A 339 11.53 -10.37 -22.44
N VAL A 340 12.16 -9.45 -23.17
CA VAL A 340 11.65 -8.12 -23.49
C VAL A 340 10.66 -8.18 -24.64
N CYS A 341 9.45 -7.67 -24.36
CA CYS A 341 8.44 -7.40 -25.36
C CYS A 341 8.33 -5.88 -25.55
N ASN A 342 7.62 -5.16 -24.67
CA ASN A 342 7.29 -3.74 -24.81
C ASN A 342 6.47 -3.46 -26.08
N SER A 343 5.44 -4.28 -26.32
CA SER A 343 4.43 -4.02 -27.35
C SER A 343 3.02 -3.95 -26.77
N PHE A 344 2.10 -3.36 -27.54
CA PHE A 344 0.73 -3.15 -27.10
C PHE A 344 -0.29 -3.32 -28.22
N HIS A 345 -1.53 -3.60 -27.79
CA HIS A 345 -2.73 -3.56 -28.59
C HIS A 345 -3.68 -2.45 -28.14
N ARG A 346 -4.49 -1.94 -29.06
CA ARG A 346 -5.44 -0.84 -28.82
C ARG A 346 -6.86 -1.21 -29.27
N PHE A 347 -7.83 -1.03 -28.37
CA PHE A 347 -9.24 -1.32 -28.59
C PHE A 347 -10.11 -0.10 -28.31
N ILE A 348 -11.06 0.17 -29.18
CA ILE A 348 -12.12 1.17 -28.98
C ILE A 348 -13.33 0.47 -28.38
N LEU A 349 -13.91 1.09 -27.34
CA LEU A 349 -15.07 0.59 -26.64
C LEU A 349 -16.28 1.49 -26.89
N THR A 350 -17.40 0.85 -27.21
CA THR A 350 -18.73 1.48 -27.19
C THR A 350 -19.31 1.42 -25.78
N GLN A 351 -20.39 2.17 -25.51
CA GLN A 351 -21.09 2.11 -24.23
C GLN A 351 -21.50 0.67 -23.89
N SER A 352 -22.12 -0.04 -24.84
CA SER A 352 -22.56 -1.42 -24.62
C SER A 352 -21.39 -2.36 -24.30
N MET A 353 -20.23 -2.19 -24.94
CA MET A 353 -19.05 -3.00 -24.65
C MET A 353 -18.48 -2.71 -23.26
N ALA A 354 -18.42 -1.44 -22.90
CA ALA A 354 -17.94 -1.00 -21.60
C ALA A 354 -18.87 -1.46 -20.46
N ASP A 355 -20.19 -1.41 -20.66
CA ASP A 355 -21.19 -1.89 -19.71
C ASP A 355 -21.08 -3.41 -19.50
N ILE A 356 -20.94 -4.18 -20.59
CA ILE A 356 -20.73 -5.65 -20.53
C ILE A 356 -19.44 -5.98 -19.79
N LEU A 357 -18.33 -5.30 -20.14
CA LEU A 357 -17.03 -5.55 -19.52
C LEU A 357 -17.02 -5.16 -18.04
N SER A 358 -17.62 -4.00 -17.70
CA SER A 358 -17.81 -3.55 -16.32
C SER A 358 -18.63 -4.56 -15.51
N PHE A 359 -19.76 -5.02 -16.04
CA PHE A 359 -20.60 -6.02 -15.38
C PHE A 359 -19.88 -7.36 -15.21
N ALA A 360 -19.17 -7.83 -16.24
CA ALA A 360 -18.45 -9.10 -16.23
C ALA A 360 -17.33 -9.12 -15.18
N ILE A 361 -16.59 -8.01 -15.04
CA ILE A 361 -15.52 -7.87 -14.05
C ILE A 361 -16.11 -7.69 -12.64
N THR A 362 -17.13 -6.84 -12.48
CA THR A 362 -17.79 -6.60 -11.18
C THR A 362 -18.36 -7.88 -10.60
N CYS A 363 -19.03 -8.68 -11.43
CA CYS A 363 -19.61 -9.97 -11.03
C CYS A 363 -18.58 -11.11 -10.98
N GLN A 364 -17.29 -10.83 -11.12
CA GLN A 364 -16.19 -11.80 -11.16
C GLN A 364 -16.43 -12.99 -12.11
N GLN A 365 -17.08 -12.77 -13.25
CA GLN A 365 -17.41 -13.86 -14.16
C GLN A 365 -16.18 -14.38 -14.91
N TYR A 366 -15.19 -13.52 -15.13
CA TYR A 366 -14.00 -13.83 -15.91
C TYR A 366 -12.71 -13.39 -15.22
N VAL A 367 -11.62 -14.10 -15.50
CA VAL A 367 -10.23 -13.69 -15.28
C VAL A 367 -9.49 -13.60 -16.60
N LEU A 368 -8.36 -12.91 -16.63
CA LEU A 368 -7.48 -12.89 -17.79
C LEU A 368 -6.41 -13.99 -17.62
N ALA A 369 -6.49 -15.00 -18.47
CA ALA A 369 -5.48 -16.05 -18.58
C ALA A 369 -4.34 -15.57 -19.48
N VAL A 370 -3.12 -15.76 -19.00
CA VAL A 370 -1.87 -15.45 -19.72
C VAL A 370 -1.19 -16.76 -20.04
N GLU A 371 -1.08 -17.10 -21.32
CA GLU A 371 -0.53 -18.38 -21.76
C GLU A 371 0.63 -18.13 -22.71
N VAL A 372 1.79 -18.72 -22.43
CA VAL A 372 2.96 -18.61 -23.29
C VAL A 372 3.15 -19.92 -24.03
N PHE A 373 3.34 -19.84 -25.34
CA PHE A 373 3.48 -20.97 -26.24
C PHE A 373 4.81 -20.92 -26.99
N GLN A 374 5.33 -22.10 -27.35
CA GLN A 374 6.45 -22.26 -28.28
C GLN A 374 6.16 -23.38 -29.28
N THR A 375 6.83 -23.38 -30.43
CA THR A 375 6.67 -24.40 -31.47
C THR A 375 8.01 -24.97 -31.90
N PHE A 376 8.30 -26.23 -31.55
CA PHE A 376 9.48 -26.92 -32.06
C PHE A 376 9.19 -27.60 -33.41
N GLY A 377 9.94 -27.24 -34.45
CA GLY A 377 10.09 -28.05 -35.67
C GLY A 377 8.78 -28.52 -36.32
N GLY A 378 7.81 -27.63 -36.54
CA GLY A 378 6.54 -27.94 -37.21
C GLY A 378 5.49 -28.68 -36.35
N ALA A 379 5.76 -28.90 -35.06
CA ALA A 379 4.81 -29.51 -34.13
C ALA A 379 3.69 -28.53 -33.69
N LYS A 380 2.63 -29.08 -33.08
CA LYS A 380 1.56 -28.28 -32.46
C LYS A 380 2.14 -27.35 -31.39
N PRO A 381 1.60 -26.12 -31.21
CA PRO A 381 2.06 -25.18 -30.20
C PRO A 381 1.98 -25.81 -28.80
N GLN A 382 3.11 -25.82 -28.10
CA GLN A 382 3.22 -26.33 -26.74
C GLN A 382 3.12 -25.17 -25.76
N LYS A 383 2.23 -25.27 -24.79
CA LYS A 383 2.15 -24.32 -23.67
C LYS A 383 3.34 -24.53 -22.73
N VAL A 384 4.08 -23.46 -22.45
CA VAL A 384 5.27 -23.45 -21.58
C VAL A 384 5.08 -22.70 -20.29
N PHE A 385 4.29 -21.62 -20.31
CA PHE A 385 3.91 -20.91 -19.08
C PHE A 385 2.41 -20.68 -19.04
N GLN A 386 1.88 -20.64 -17.82
CA GLN A 386 0.50 -20.27 -17.55
C GLN A 386 0.43 -19.33 -16.35
N GLY A 387 -0.35 -18.26 -16.47
CA GLY A 387 -0.63 -17.32 -15.39
C GLY A 387 -2.07 -16.84 -15.43
N VAL A 388 -2.50 -16.20 -14.34
CA VAL A 388 -3.85 -15.67 -14.18
C VAL A 388 -3.78 -14.28 -13.59
N MET A 389 -4.52 -13.36 -14.19
CA MET A 389 -4.61 -11.96 -13.78
C MET A 389 -6.07 -11.64 -13.46
N ASP A 390 -6.32 -11.05 -12.28
CA ASP A 390 -7.63 -10.56 -11.88
C ASP A 390 -7.78 -9.06 -12.25
N PRO A 391 -8.68 -8.69 -13.17
CA PRO A 391 -8.88 -7.31 -13.56
C PRO A 391 -9.80 -6.52 -12.60
N SER A 392 -10.24 -7.10 -11.47
CA SER A 392 -11.21 -6.50 -10.53
C SER A 392 -10.91 -5.05 -10.13
N ILE A 393 -9.63 -4.72 -9.91
CA ILE A 393 -9.16 -3.37 -9.56
C ILE A 393 -9.53 -2.31 -10.60
N MET A 394 -9.68 -2.69 -11.89
CA MET A 394 -10.00 -1.76 -12.98
C MET A 394 -11.41 -1.18 -12.88
N VAL A 395 -12.29 -1.76 -12.05
CA VAL A 395 -13.65 -1.26 -11.79
C VAL A 395 -13.70 -0.34 -10.58
N TYR A 396 -12.64 -0.26 -9.77
CA TYR A 396 -12.62 0.64 -8.63
C TYR A 396 -12.68 2.11 -9.10
N PRO A 397 -13.47 2.98 -8.45
CA PRO A 397 -13.62 4.38 -8.85
C PRO A 397 -12.27 5.11 -9.00
N GLY A 398 -12.11 5.88 -10.06
CA GLY A 398 -10.86 6.62 -10.35
C GLY A 398 -9.69 5.77 -10.88
N VAL A 399 -9.80 4.44 -10.93
CA VAL A 399 -8.75 3.58 -11.52
C VAL A 399 -8.93 3.50 -13.03
N GLN A 400 -7.98 4.08 -13.76
CA GLN A 400 -7.95 4.03 -15.23
C GLN A 400 -6.73 3.27 -15.78
N ASN A 401 -5.68 3.09 -14.99
CA ASN A 401 -4.43 2.47 -15.41
C ASN A 401 -3.89 1.57 -14.29
N MET A 402 -3.46 0.37 -14.64
CA MET A 402 -2.85 -0.56 -13.70
C MET A 402 -1.79 -1.43 -14.40
N ARG A 403 -0.67 -1.63 -13.70
CA ARG A 403 0.41 -2.55 -14.09
C ARG A 403 0.34 -3.79 -13.20
N PHE A 404 0.19 -4.95 -13.82
CA PHE A 404 0.00 -6.23 -13.14
C PHE A 404 1.29 -7.04 -13.20
N ALA A 405 1.77 -7.51 -12.06
CA ALA A 405 2.75 -8.59 -12.00
C ALA A 405 2.00 -9.93 -11.93
N VAL A 406 2.01 -10.65 -13.05
CA VAL A 406 1.31 -11.92 -13.22
C VAL A 406 2.31 -13.05 -13.03
N GLN A 407 2.17 -13.82 -11.95
CA GLN A 407 2.96 -15.03 -11.74
C GLN A 407 2.73 -16.02 -12.88
N LEU A 408 3.83 -16.60 -13.38
CA LEU A 408 3.85 -17.58 -14.46
C LEU A 408 4.38 -18.92 -13.96
N ASP A 409 3.53 -19.94 -14.00
CA ASP A 409 3.90 -21.31 -13.68
C ASP A 409 4.47 -22.00 -14.93
N TYR A 410 5.66 -22.58 -14.79
CA TYR A 410 6.33 -23.29 -15.89
C TYR A 410 5.81 -24.72 -16.05
N LEU A 411 5.33 -25.04 -17.26
CA LEU A 411 4.76 -26.34 -17.64
C LEU A 411 5.70 -27.16 -18.57
N GLY A 412 6.84 -26.58 -18.94
CA GLY A 412 7.80 -27.21 -19.85
C GLY A 412 8.72 -28.23 -19.18
N LYS A 413 9.61 -28.85 -19.98
CA LYS A 413 10.65 -29.76 -19.46
C LYS A 413 11.79 -28.95 -18.84
N LEU A 414 12.34 -29.43 -17.72
CA LEU A 414 13.50 -28.82 -17.07
C LEU A 414 14.82 -29.44 -17.57
N LYS A 415 15.87 -28.63 -17.67
CA LYS A 415 17.22 -29.12 -17.96
C LYS A 415 17.75 -29.96 -16.79
N PRO A 416 18.47 -31.06 -17.05
CA PRO A 416 19.14 -31.81 -15.98
C PRO A 416 20.22 -30.95 -15.32
N LYS A 417 20.25 -30.94 -13.97
CA LYS A 417 21.24 -30.18 -13.17
C LYS A 417 22.67 -30.64 -13.50
N LYS A 418 23.48 -29.78 -14.12
CA LYS A 418 24.93 -29.98 -14.20
C LYS A 418 25.59 -29.43 -12.94
N VAL A 419 26.41 -30.24 -12.28
CA VAL A 419 27.30 -29.78 -11.19
C VAL A 419 28.47 -29.04 -11.86
N MET A 420 28.47 -27.71 -11.81
CA MET A 420 29.59 -26.88 -12.29
C MET A 420 29.83 -25.66 -11.37
N SER A 421 31.02 -25.08 -11.54
CA SER A 421 31.86 -24.32 -10.60
C SER A 421 31.33 -23.03 -9.96
N THR A 422 31.94 -22.73 -8.81
CA THR A 422 31.69 -21.79 -7.70
C THR A 422 31.58 -20.28 -7.96
N PHE A 423 31.54 -19.78 -9.21
CA PHE A 423 31.69 -18.33 -9.45
C PHE A 423 30.39 -17.50 -9.54
N ASN A 424 29.20 -18.10 -9.48
CA ASN A 424 27.93 -17.36 -9.59
C ASN A 424 26.83 -17.79 -8.58
N LEU A 425 27.24 -18.18 -7.36
CA LEU A 425 26.31 -18.70 -6.33
C LEU A 425 25.22 -17.69 -5.90
N LYS A 426 25.53 -16.38 -5.81
CA LYS A 426 24.59 -15.37 -5.31
C LYS A 426 23.41 -15.10 -6.24
N ALA A 427 23.63 -14.93 -7.55
CA ALA A 427 22.53 -14.73 -8.51
C ALA A 427 21.67 -16.01 -8.67
N MET A 428 22.30 -17.17 -8.55
CA MET A 428 21.64 -18.48 -8.72
C MET A 428 20.87 -18.93 -7.47
N GLU A 429 21.24 -18.47 -6.27
CA GLU A 429 20.42 -18.61 -5.06
C GLU A 429 19.20 -17.68 -5.09
N ARG A 430 19.36 -16.41 -5.52
CA ARG A 430 18.25 -15.44 -5.70
C ARG A 430 17.19 -15.95 -6.68
N ALA A 431 17.62 -16.39 -7.87
CA ALA A 431 16.71 -16.92 -8.92
C ALA A 431 15.94 -18.20 -8.51
N LYS A 432 16.38 -18.93 -7.47
CA LYS A 432 15.64 -20.08 -6.93
C LYS A 432 14.47 -19.67 -6.03
N THR A 433 14.55 -18.50 -5.42
CA THR A 433 13.57 -18.02 -4.42
C THR A 433 12.44 -17.20 -5.03
N LEU A 434 12.72 -16.40 -6.07
CA LEU A 434 11.71 -15.55 -6.71
C LEU A 434 10.83 -16.32 -7.73
N PRO A 435 9.51 -16.07 -7.77
CA PRO A 435 8.64 -16.59 -8.81
C PRO A 435 8.91 -15.90 -10.16
N THR A 436 8.83 -16.64 -11.26
CA THR A 436 8.83 -16.07 -12.62
C THR A 436 7.51 -15.33 -12.85
N PHE A 437 7.56 -14.13 -13.41
CA PHE A 437 6.35 -13.32 -13.64
C PHE A 437 6.43 -12.48 -14.92
N ALA A 438 5.27 -12.10 -15.45
CA ALA A 438 5.14 -11.15 -16.53
C ALA A 438 4.57 -9.82 -16.03
N ILE A 439 5.00 -8.71 -16.62
CA ILE A 439 4.35 -7.42 -16.42
C ILE A 439 3.39 -7.13 -17.57
N ILE A 440 2.10 -6.98 -17.25
CA ILE A 440 1.04 -6.62 -18.18
C ILE A 440 0.40 -5.32 -17.71
N LYS A 441 0.26 -4.34 -18.59
CA LYS A 441 -0.35 -3.06 -18.28
C LYS A 441 -1.69 -2.93 -18.99
N LEU A 442 -2.74 -2.61 -18.22
CA LEU A 442 -4.06 -2.27 -18.73
C LEU A 442 -4.31 -0.77 -18.52
N CYS A 443 -4.66 -0.07 -19.58
CA CYS A 443 -4.86 1.37 -19.56
C CYS A 443 -6.16 1.71 -20.27
N LEU A 444 -7.01 2.50 -19.63
CA LEU A 444 -8.27 3.00 -20.14
C LEU A 444 -8.23 4.53 -20.20
N LEU A 445 -8.87 5.14 -21.21
CA LEU A 445 -8.98 6.61 -21.26
C LEU A 445 -9.86 7.17 -20.13
N ALA A 446 -10.83 6.38 -19.66
CA ALA A 446 -11.67 6.69 -18.51
C ALA A 446 -11.92 5.42 -17.67
N PRO A 447 -12.13 5.52 -16.35
CA PRO A 447 -12.51 4.37 -15.51
C PRO A 447 -13.75 3.66 -16.05
N ILE A 448 -13.77 2.32 -16.00
CA ILE A 448 -14.83 1.51 -16.63
C ILE A 448 -16.18 1.54 -15.88
N GLY A 449 -16.21 2.09 -14.67
CA GLY A 449 -17.42 2.23 -13.86
C GLY A 449 -18.15 3.57 -14.00
N GLU A 450 -17.60 4.55 -14.75
CA GLU A 450 -18.11 5.92 -14.76
C GLU A 450 -19.06 6.24 -15.93
N ILE A 451 -19.89 7.29 -15.77
CA ILE A 451 -20.84 7.74 -16.79
C ILE A 451 -20.09 8.32 -18.00
N TYR A 452 -20.16 7.59 -19.11
CA TYR A 452 -19.46 7.94 -20.34
C TYR A 452 -20.08 9.16 -21.06
N LYS A 453 -19.28 10.20 -21.28
CA LYS A 453 -19.54 11.16 -22.36
C LYS A 453 -18.91 10.63 -23.63
N GLU A 454 -19.62 10.75 -24.77
CA GLU A 454 -19.05 10.46 -26.08
C GLU A 454 -17.66 11.13 -26.18
N LEU A 455 -16.68 10.38 -26.69
CA LEU A 455 -15.33 10.89 -26.99
C LEU A 455 -15.41 11.91 -28.14
N LYS A 456 -16.04 13.06 -27.93
CA LYS A 456 -16.13 14.18 -28.90
C LYS A 456 -14.77 14.81 -29.19
N VAL A 457 -13.75 14.42 -28.42
CA VAL A 457 -12.43 15.04 -28.30
C VAL A 457 -11.48 14.66 -29.44
N PHE A 458 -11.85 13.76 -30.36
CA PHE A 458 -10.99 13.43 -31.52
C PHE A 458 -10.73 14.62 -32.46
N ARG A 459 -11.45 15.75 -32.33
CA ARG A 459 -11.49 16.80 -33.38
C ARG A 459 -11.17 18.24 -32.95
N GLU A 460 -11.24 18.61 -31.66
CA GLU A 460 -11.05 20.01 -31.23
C GLU A 460 -9.86 20.20 -30.28
N SER A 461 -8.71 20.56 -30.86
CA SER A 461 -7.60 21.39 -30.35
C SER A 461 -6.95 21.19 -28.96
N PHE A 462 -7.50 20.42 -28.01
CA PHE A 462 -7.05 20.46 -26.61
C PHE A 462 -5.93 19.44 -26.26
N ILE A 463 -5.57 18.59 -27.23
CA ILE A 463 -4.69 17.42 -27.07
C ILE A 463 -3.92 17.26 -28.39
N ARG A 464 -2.81 17.96 -28.58
CA ARG A 464 -1.88 17.63 -29.67
C ARG A 464 -1.32 16.23 -29.41
N GLN A 465 -1.90 15.23 -30.09
CA GLN A 465 -1.39 13.88 -30.37
C GLN A 465 -1.20 12.89 -29.20
N ASN A 466 -0.92 13.36 -27.98
CA ASN A 466 -0.34 12.49 -26.96
C ASN A 466 -1.36 11.66 -26.15
N ARG A 467 -2.55 12.15 -25.76
CA ARG A 467 -3.45 11.35 -24.88
C ARG A 467 -4.19 10.19 -25.57
N LEU A 468 -4.24 10.14 -26.91
CA LEU A 468 -4.63 8.90 -27.62
C LEU A 468 -3.53 7.82 -27.55
N LEU A 469 -2.41 8.13 -26.89
CA LEU A 469 -1.25 7.28 -26.62
C LEU A 469 -0.93 7.22 -25.10
N PHE A 470 -1.68 7.88 -24.21
CA PHE A 470 -1.39 7.93 -22.76
C PHE A 470 -2.65 7.92 -21.87
N CYS A 471 -2.68 7.08 -20.82
CA CYS A 471 -3.64 7.17 -19.71
C CYS A 471 -2.99 7.11 -18.30
N ASP A 472 -1.69 7.43 -18.20
CA ASP A 472 -0.91 7.28 -16.96
C ASP A 472 -1.14 8.33 -15.86
N ARG A 473 -1.82 9.45 -16.14
CA ARG A 473 -2.09 10.47 -15.12
C ARG A 473 -3.57 10.55 -14.80
N PRO A 474 -4.01 10.12 -13.60
CA PRO A 474 -5.34 10.46 -13.13
C PRO A 474 -5.48 11.99 -13.08
N TYR A 475 -6.70 12.49 -13.25
CA TYR A 475 -7.04 13.84 -12.79
C TYR A 475 -6.93 13.83 -11.26
N GLY A 476 -5.72 13.99 -10.73
CA GLY A 476 -5.53 14.23 -9.32
C GLY A 476 -6.16 15.58 -9.00
N ALA A 477 -7.29 15.59 -8.30
CA ALA A 477 -7.67 16.76 -7.55
C ALA A 477 -6.47 17.10 -6.67
N ILE A 478 -5.91 18.30 -6.84
CA ILE A 478 -4.96 18.84 -5.86
C ILE A 478 -5.70 18.73 -4.53
N ASN A 479 -5.11 18.05 -3.53
CA ASN A 479 -5.65 18.06 -2.17
C ASN A 479 -5.72 19.51 -1.72
N VAL A 480 -6.89 20.12 -1.87
CA VAL A 480 -7.14 21.50 -1.44
C VAL A 480 -7.30 21.43 0.06
N VAL A 481 -6.17 21.53 0.78
CA VAL A 481 -6.19 21.74 2.23
C VAL A 481 -7.03 23.00 2.46
N SER A 482 -8.03 22.89 3.33
CA SER A 482 -8.92 24.01 3.58
C SER A 482 -8.14 25.17 4.18
N LEU A 483 -8.56 26.41 3.92
CA LEU A 483 -7.91 27.58 4.51
C LEU A 483 -7.91 27.51 6.04
N ALA A 484 -8.97 26.94 6.64
CA ALA A 484 -9.09 26.76 8.08
C ALA A 484 -7.99 25.84 8.65
N GLU A 485 -7.71 24.71 7.99
CA GLU A 485 -6.63 23.80 8.40
C GLU A 485 -5.25 24.46 8.29
N ILE A 486 -5.01 25.21 7.21
CA ILE A 486 -3.75 25.95 7.04
C ILE A 486 -3.57 26.98 8.16
N GLN A 487 -4.63 27.70 8.52
CA GLN A 487 -4.59 28.72 9.58
C GLN A 487 -4.34 28.10 10.96
N MET A 488 -5.04 27.00 11.27
CA MET A 488 -4.87 26.25 12.54
C MET A 488 -3.42 25.77 12.69
N GLU A 489 -2.87 25.16 11.65
CA GLU A 489 -1.48 24.67 11.60
C GLU A 489 -0.45 25.80 11.78
N CYS A 490 -0.70 26.96 11.18
CA CYS A 490 0.20 28.10 11.29
C CYS A 490 0.28 28.62 12.73
N TYR A 491 -0.85 28.71 13.46
CA TYR A 491 -0.87 29.12 14.86
C TYR A 491 -0.23 28.08 15.79
N ALA A 492 -0.50 26.78 15.57
CA ALA A 492 0.10 25.71 16.38
C ALA A 492 1.63 25.73 16.29
N ARG A 493 2.19 25.90 15.08
CA ARG A 493 3.65 26.02 14.89
C ARG A 493 4.24 27.25 15.57
N PHE A 494 3.52 28.37 15.58
CA PHE A 494 3.94 29.57 16.29
C PHE A 494 4.01 29.33 17.79
N ASP A 495 2.93 28.80 18.39
CA ASP A 495 2.88 28.54 19.83
C ASP A 495 3.95 27.54 20.28
N LYS A 496 4.14 26.46 19.52
CA LYS A 496 5.19 25.47 19.76
C LYS A 496 6.58 26.10 19.76
N PHE A 497 6.88 26.94 18.78
CA PHE A 497 8.16 27.64 18.70
C PHE A 497 8.39 28.55 19.91
N ILE A 498 7.36 29.24 20.38
CA ILE A 498 7.43 30.09 21.59
C ILE A 498 7.69 29.25 22.83
N ARG A 499 6.96 28.14 23.02
CA ARG A 499 7.18 27.21 24.13
C ARG A 499 8.60 26.65 24.14
N ASP A 500 9.12 26.22 22.99
CA ASP A 500 10.49 25.70 22.85
C ASP A 500 11.55 26.77 23.21
N CYS A 501 11.31 28.03 22.83
CA CYS A 501 12.19 29.14 23.20
C CYS A 501 12.19 29.39 24.72
N ILE A 502 11.03 29.33 25.36
CA ILE A 502 10.89 29.49 26.81
C ILE A 502 11.60 28.33 27.54
N SER A 503 11.39 27.08 27.11
CA SER A 503 12.09 25.92 27.67
C SER A 503 13.60 26.07 27.57
N PHE A 504 14.12 26.51 26.43
CA PHE A 504 15.56 26.73 26.27
C PHE A 504 16.12 27.77 27.25
N ILE A 505 15.38 28.87 27.47
CA ILE A 505 15.76 29.92 28.42
C ILE A 505 15.87 29.36 29.83
N ILE A 506 14.87 28.57 30.25
CA ILE A 506 14.81 27.95 31.58
C ILE A 506 15.92 26.90 31.74
N ASP A 507 16.01 25.93 30.84
CA ASP A 507 16.95 24.80 30.89
C ASP A 507 18.42 25.25 30.94
N LYS A 508 18.74 26.28 30.16
CA LYS A 508 20.10 26.81 30.07
C LYS A 508 20.36 27.96 31.02
N LYS A 509 19.40 28.29 31.90
CA LYS A 509 19.46 29.39 32.86
C LYS A 509 19.97 30.68 32.20
N VAL A 510 19.38 31.02 31.06
CA VAL A 510 19.80 32.17 30.26
C VAL A 510 19.37 33.45 30.96
N MET A 511 20.33 34.18 31.51
CA MET A 511 20.05 35.44 32.21
C MET A 511 20.20 36.66 31.30
N LYS A 512 21.03 36.55 30.23
CA LYS A 512 21.22 37.59 29.23
C LYS A 512 21.23 37.01 27.81
N LEU A 513 20.74 37.80 26.86
CA LEU A 513 20.68 37.42 25.44
C LEU A 513 22.06 37.08 24.84
N GLU A 514 23.10 37.69 25.41
CA GLU A 514 24.51 37.53 25.02
C GLU A 514 25.04 36.12 25.32
N ASP A 515 24.53 35.46 26.38
CA ASP A 515 25.01 34.17 26.88
C ASP A 515 24.81 33.04 25.85
N LYS A 516 23.80 33.18 24.97
CA LYS A 516 23.40 32.20 23.95
C LYS A 516 23.05 32.84 22.60
N LYS A 517 23.77 33.90 22.21
CA LYS A 517 23.51 34.69 20.99
C LYS A 517 23.39 33.85 19.70
N GLN A 518 24.22 32.80 19.56
CA GLN A 518 24.16 31.91 18.38
C GLN A 518 22.84 31.14 18.25
N HIS A 519 22.29 30.66 19.37
CA HIS A 519 21.01 29.95 19.38
C HIS A 519 19.86 30.87 18.94
N PHE A 520 19.76 32.05 19.57
CA PHE A 520 18.69 33.00 19.24
C PHE A 520 18.81 33.57 17.82
N CYS A 521 20.02 33.70 17.27
CA CYS A 521 20.20 34.08 15.87
C CYS A 521 19.57 33.07 14.90
N CYS A 522 19.77 31.76 15.14
CA CYS A 522 19.13 30.71 14.35
C CYS A 522 17.61 30.66 14.60
N ALA A 523 17.19 30.87 15.85
CA ALA A 523 15.78 30.89 16.24
C ALA A 523 15.00 32.00 15.52
N VAL A 524 15.57 33.20 15.36
CA VAL A 524 14.95 34.31 14.62
C VAL A 524 14.68 33.94 13.16
N GLN A 525 15.59 33.21 12.51
CA GLN A 525 15.38 32.76 11.13
C GLN A 525 14.22 31.76 11.04
N ASN A 526 14.12 30.83 11.98
CA ASN A 526 13.02 29.87 12.06
C ASN A 526 11.68 30.57 12.35
N LEU A 527 11.66 31.50 13.29
CA LEU A 527 10.49 32.32 13.61
C LEU A 527 10.02 33.11 12.39
N THR A 528 10.94 33.67 11.60
CA THR A 528 10.60 34.41 10.38
C THR A 528 9.84 33.52 9.38
N ASN A 529 10.29 32.28 9.16
CA ASN A 529 9.59 31.34 8.29
C ASN A 529 8.19 30.96 8.80
N ILE A 530 8.03 30.82 10.12
CA ILE A 530 6.74 30.54 10.76
C ILE A 530 5.80 31.76 10.62
N LEU A 531 6.29 32.95 10.95
CA LEU A 531 5.55 34.21 10.84
C LEU A 531 5.11 34.49 9.40
N MET A 532 5.95 34.24 8.39
CA MET A 532 5.57 34.42 6.99
C MET A 532 4.36 33.56 6.60
N LYS A 533 4.27 32.34 7.13
CA LYS A 533 3.10 31.46 6.91
C LYS A 533 1.87 31.96 7.64
N VAL A 534 1.99 32.37 8.90
CA VAL A 534 0.90 32.96 9.71
C VAL A 534 0.37 34.24 9.05
N VAL A 535 1.26 35.15 8.67
CA VAL A 535 0.92 36.41 7.98
C VAL A 535 0.25 36.10 6.65
N GLY A 536 0.77 35.16 5.87
CA GLY A 536 0.21 34.78 4.57
C GLY A 536 -1.17 34.12 4.65
N SER A 537 -1.38 33.18 5.58
CA SER A 537 -2.61 32.40 5.67
C SER A 537 -3.72 33.07 6.47
N VAL A 538 -3.39 33.85 7.50
CA VAL A 538 -4.35 34.46 8.42
C VAL A 538 -4.55 35.94 8.14
N TYR A 539 -3.47 36.72 8.13
CA TYR A 539 -3.57 38.18 8.11
C TYR A 539 -3.80 38.70 6.69
N ASN A 540 -3.06 38.17 5.70
CA ASN A 540 -3.15 38.61 4.31
C ASN A 540 -4.44 38.13 3.61
N THR A 541 -5.09 37.08 4.15
CA THR A 541 -6.43 36.67 3.69
C THR A 541 -7.53 37.59 4.22
N ARG A 542 -7.39 38.10 5.45
CA ARG A 542 -8.29 39.11 6.03
C ARG A 542 -8.09 40.49 5.40
N THR A 543 -6.84 40.86 5.15
CA THR A 543 -6.45 42.18 4.64
C THR A 543 -5.42 42.01 3.51
N PRO A 544 -5.87 41.83 2.25
CA PRO A 544 -4.98 41.60 1.12
C PRO A 544 -4.04 42.79 0.89
N THR A 545 -2.75 42.49 0.71
CA THR A 545 -1.71 43.50 0.51
C THR A 545 -1.30 43.57 -0.97
N ASN A 546 -1.17 44.80 -1.51
CA ASN A 546 -0.76 45.04 -2.90
C ASN A 546 0.57 45.80 -3.00
N THR A 547 0.99 46.47 -1.93
CA THR A 547 2.25 47.22 -1.86
C THR A 547 3.09 46.78 -0.67
N SER A 548 4.38 47.12 -0.69
CA SER A 548 5.29 46.88 0.44
C SER A 548 4.88 47.63 1.71
N VAL A 549 4.20 48.78 1.57
CA VAL A 549 3.70 49.56 2.70
C VAL A 549 2.50 48.87 3.35
N ASP A 550 1.59 48.32 2.54
CA ASP A 550 0.45 47.54 3.04
C ASP A 550 0.93 46.29 3.79
N PHE A 551 1.96 45.62 3.25
CA PHE A 551 2.57 44.46 3.91
C PHE A 551 3.24 44.83 5.23
N ALA A 552 3.98 45.93 5.29
CA ALA A 552 4.58 46.41 6.54
C ALA A 552 3.52 46.74 7.61
N ASN A 553 2.43 47.39 7.22
CA ASN A 553 1.30 47.66 8.12
C ASN A 553 0.64 46.37 8.60
N LEU A 554 0.46 45.39 7.70
CA LEU A 554 -0.06 44.06 8.04
C LEU A 554 0.81 43.34 9.08
N CYS A 555 2.14 43.40 8.93
CA CYS A 555 3.07 42.85 9.92
C CYS A 555 2.94 43.52 11.29
N ALA A 556 2.68 44.84 11.33
CA ALA A 556 2.45 45.54 12.60
C ALA A 556 1.13 45.09 13.27
N PHE A 557 0.07 44.85 12.50
CA PHE A 557 -1.16 44.25 13.02
C PHE A 557 -0.92 42.85 13.56
N ALA A 558 -0.17 42.01 12.84
CA ALA A 558 0.18 40.68 13.29
C ALA A 558 0.99 40.72 14.60
N TYR A 559 1.95 41.66 14.72
CA TYR A 559 2.70 41.85 15.96
C TYR A 559 1.77 42.14 17.15
N ASN A 560 0.84 43.09 17.00
CA ASN A 560 -0.07 43.50 18.07
C ASN A 560 -1.02 42.38 18.55
N GLU A 561 -1.32 41.38 17.71
CA GLU A 561 -2.12 40.22 18.11
C GLU A 561 -1.26 39.07 18.65
N LEU A 562 -0.06 38.87 18.10
CA LEU A 562 0.81 37.77 18.50
C LEU A 562 1.56 38.05 19.81
N GLU A 563 1.88 39.30 20.13
CA GLU A 563 2.55 39.68 21.38
C GLU A 563 1.70 39.32 22.63
N PRO A 564 0.40 39.69 22.73
CA PRO A 564 -0.47 39.24 23.82
C PRO A 564 -0.55 37.71 23.92
N ARG A 565 -0.56 37.01 22.78
CA ARG A 565 -0.58 35.55 22.74
C ARG A 565 0.67 34.94 23.38
N VAL A 566 1.85 35.51 23.10
CA VAL A 566 3.11 35.11 23.76
C VAL A 566 3.02 35.34 25.27
N HIS A 567 2.48 36.48 25.71
CA HIS A 567 2.27 36.75 27.13
C HIS A 567 1.37 35.71 27.79
N THR A 568 0.26 35.33 27.17
CA THR A 568 -0.62 34.27 27.68
C THR A 568 0.09 32.92 27.80
N VAL A 569 0.96 32.57 26.83
CA VAL A 569 1.76 31.34 26.91
C VAL A 569 2.74 31.38 28.09
N VAL A 570 3.36 32.52 28.35
CA VAL A 570 4.29 32.69 29.48
C VAL A 570 3.55 32.61 30.82
N GLU A 571 2.41 33.28 30.94
CA GLU A 571 1.57 33.27 32.15
C GLU A 571 1.05 31.86 32.47
N GLN A 572 0.67 31.09 31.45
CA GLN A 572 0.33 29.67 31.61
C GLN A 572 1.50 28.86 32.19
N ILE A 573 2.70 29.06 31.67
CA ILE A 573 3.91 28.35 32.13
C ILE A 573 4.28 28.74 33.56
N GLU A 574 4.12 30.03 33.91
CA GLU A 574 4.34 30.51 35.27
C GLU A 574 3.37 29.86 36.27
N ASN A 575 2.09 29.75 35.90
CA ASN A 575 1.06 29.08 36.71
C ASN A 575 1.31 27.57 36.89
N GLU A 576 1.97 26.92 35.92
CA GLU A 576 2.35 25.50 35.95
C GLU A 576 3.63 25.24 36.77
N GLY A 577 4.38 26.29 37.13
CA GLY A 577 5.62 26.21 37.90
C GLY A 577 6.84 25.87 37.04
N PHE A 578 7.90 26.69 37.14
CA PHE A 578 9.14 26.54 36.35
C PHE A 578 9.92 25.25 36.62
N ASP A 579 9.70 24.61 37.77
CA ASP A 579 10.39 23.37 38.16
C ASP A 579 10.02 22.19 37.24
N SER A 580 8.80 22.21 36.68
CA SER A 580 8.35 21.28 35.64
C SER A 580 9.15 21.37 34.34
N TYR A 581 9.85 22.48 34.10
CA TYR A 581 10.72 22.64 32.93
C TYR A 581 12.17 22.19 33.21
N THR A 582 12.63 22.17 34.46
CA THR A 582 14.02 21.77 34.82
C THR A 582 14.25 20.27 34.94
N ILE A 583 13.21 19.46 35.16
CA ILE A 583 13.35 18.00 35.25
C ILE A 583 13.58 17.43 33.84
N SER A 584 14.49 16.46 33.71
CA SER A 584 14.70 15.76 32.43
C SER A 584 13.37 15.23 31.90
N LYS A 585 13.01 15.59 30.66
CA LYS A 585 11.80 15.11 29.95
C LYS A 585 11.65 13.59 29.97
N GLN A 586 12.76 12.87 30.13
CA GLN A 586 12.77 11.41 30.26
C GLN A 586 12.24 10.96 31.63
N VAL A 587 12.71 11.56 32.73
CA VAL A 587 12.29 11.22 34.10
C VAL A 587 10.80 11.52 34.31
N GLN A 588 10.32 12.65 33.77
CA GLN A 588 8.89 12.96 33.77
C GLN A 588 8.08 11.92 33.00
N ASN A 589 8.61 11.44 31.86
CA ASN A 589 7.93 10.41 31.09
C ASN A 589 7.85 9.09 31.84
N GLU A 590 8.94 8.68 32.51
CA GLU A 590 8.98 7.47 33.34
C GLU A 590 7.98 7.57 34.50
N ARG A 591 7.85 8.73 35.16
CA ARG A 591 6.83 8.97 36.20
C ARG A 591 5.41 8.90 35.66
N ILE A 592 5.12 9.55 34.53
CA ILE A 592 3.81 9.49 33.88
C ILE A 592 3.45 8.03 33.53
N ILE A 593 4.42 7.26 33.02
CA ILE A 593 4.24 5.84 32.70
C ILE A 593 3.93 5.04 33.96
N ASP A 594 4.66 5.25 35.05
CA ASP A 594 4.45 4.56 36.33
C ASP A 594 3.05 4.85 36.90
N TYR A 595 2.63 6.12 36.92
CA TYR A 595 1.28 6.52 37.34
C TYR A 595 0.20 5.80 36.53
N LEU A 596 0.27 5.89 35.20
CA LEU A 596 -0.78 5.37 34.34
C LEU A 596 -0.81 3.83 34.35
N ASN A 597 0.34 3.16 34.40
CA ASN A 597 0.41 1.71 34.52
C ASN A 597 -0.18 1.24 35.86
N THR A 598 0.22 1.87 36.95
CA THR A 598 -0.27 1.54 38.29
C THR A 598 -1.78 1.78 38.39
N ILE A 599 -2.29 2.93 37.94
CA ILE A 599 -3.73 3.23 37.95
C ILE A 599 -4.51 2.16 37.15
N LYS A 600 -4.03 1.76 35.96
CA LYS A 600 -4.67 0.70 35.17
C LYS A 600 -4.74 -0.60 35.94
N LEU A 601 -3.64 -1.03 36.56
CA LEU A 601 -3.57 -2.28 37.31
C LEU A 601 -4.48 -2.27 38.55
N LEU A 602 -4.54 -1.16 39.29
CA LEU A 602 -5.44 -1.02 40.44
C LEU A 602 -6.90 -1.11 40.05
N LEU A 603 -7.28 -0.48 38.94
CA LEU A 603 -8.64 -0.59 38.40
C LEU A 603 -8.96 -2.02 37.92
N MET A 604 -7.97 -2.77 37.43
CA MET A 604 -8.17 -4.18 37.03
C MET A 604 -8.43 -5.14 38.20
N VAL A 605 -8.08 -4.74 39.44
CA VAL A 605 -8.30 -5.49 40.68
C VAL A 605 -9.37 -4.87 41.58
N ASN A 606 -10.12 -3.89 41.05
CA ASN A 606 -11.19 -3.17 41.75
C ASN A 606 -10.73 -2.35 42.99
N ASP A 607 -9.46 -1.93 43.06
CA ASP A 607 -8.98 -0.98 44.08
C ASP A 607 -9.19 0.47 43.60
N GLU A 608 -10.45 0.91 43.64
CA GLU A 608 -10.83 2.25 43.17
C GLU A 608 -10.23 3.36 44.05
N ASN A 609 -10.06 3.12 45.36
CA ASN A 609 -9.58 4.14 46.30
C ASN A 609 -8.14 4.56 45.97
N HIS A 610 -7.21 3.60 45.87
CA HIS A 610 -5.83 3.91 45.51
C HIS A 610 -5.73 4.43 44.07
N ALA A 611 -6.52 3.89 43.14
CA ALA A 611 -6.55 4.37 41.76
C ALA A 611 -6.99 5.84 41.68
N HIS A 612 -8.03 6.24 42.42
CA HIS A 612 -8.51 7.62 42.47
C HIS A 612 -7.49 8.56 43.11
N LEU A 613 -6.87 8.16 44.23
CA LEU A 613 -5.81 8.92 44.88
C LEU A 613 -4.65 9.22 43.91
N LEU A 614 -4.12 8.18 43.26
CA LEU A 614 -3.00 8.33 42.31
C LEU A 614 -3.41 9.15 41.08
N MET A 615 -4.64 8.99 40.59
CA MET A 615 -5.17 9.74 39.46
C MET A 615 -5.30 11.24 39.78
N GLU A 616 -5.79 11.61 40.95
CA GLU A 616 -5.88 13.01 41.38
C GLU A 616 -4.49 13.63 41.53
N LYS A 617 -3.54 12.89 42.10
CA LYS A 617 -2.13 13.32 42.18
C LYS A 617 -1.53 13.54 40.79
N ALA A 618 -1.73 12.60 39.86
CA ALA A 618 -1.23 12.71 38.50
C ALA A 618 -1.85 13.90 37.73
N ILE A 619 -3.16 14.16 37.87
CA ILE A 619 -3.80 15.33 37.26
C ILE A 619 -3.25 16.63 37.83
N THR A 620 -3.00 16.67 39.14
CA THR A 620 -2.46 17.86 39.83
C THR A 620 -1.02 18.13 39.43
N GLU A 621 -0.20 17.09 39.25
CA GLU A 621 1.20 17.21 38.85
C GLU A 621 1.35 17.51 37.34
N TYR A 622 0.43 17.03 36.49
CA TYR A 622 0.53 17.14 35.02
C TYR A 622 -0.73 17.72 34.31
N PRO A 623 -1.31 18.85 34.76
CA PRO A 623 -2.63 19.31 34.31
C PRO A 623 -2.69 19.70 32.82
N SER A 624 -1.59 20.21 32.26
CA SER A 624 -1.50 20.68 30.86
C SER A 624 -0.53 19.85 30.00
N ASN A 625 0.01 18.75 30.52
CA ASN A 625 1.02 17.99 29.80
C ASN A 625 0.39 17.22 28.62
N GLU A 626 0.75 17.59 27.39
CA GLU A 626 0.15 17.03 26.17
C GLU A 626 0.27 15.51 26.06
N ARG A 627 1.38 14.93 26.53
CA ARG A 627 1.61 13.49 26.49
C ARG A 627 0.75 12.77 27.53
N PHE A 628 0.70 13.29 28.76
CA PHE A 628 -0.20 12.78 29.79
C PHE A 628 -1.65 12.81 29.32
N LEU A 629 -2.11 13.96 28.78
CA LEU A 629 -3.46 14.12 28.25
C LEU A 629 -3.77 13.13 27.12
N PHE A 630 -2.81 12.89 26.20
CA PHE A 630 -2.98 11.91 25.14
C PHE A 630 -3.09 10.46 25.67
N TYR A 631 -2.22 10.07 26.62
CA TYR A 631 -2.28 8.74 27.24
C TYR A 631 -3.54 8.55 28.09
N MET A 632 -4.04 9.63 28.71
CA MET A 632 -5.31 9.64 29.42
C MET A 632 -6.49 9.33 28.49
N VAL A 633 -6.52 9.90 27.29
CA VAL A 633 -7.54 9.57 26.29
C VAL A 633 -7.48 8.09 25.91
N ILE A 634 -6.28 7.55 25.70
CA ILE A 634 -6.12 6.11 25.43
C ILE A 634 -6.67 5.29 26.60
N ALA A 635 -6.34 5.65 27.85
CA ALA A 635 -6.87 4.95 29.02
C ALA A 635 -8.41 4.99 29.11
N TYR A 636 -9.05 6.11 28.74
CA TYR A 636 -10.51 6.19 28.63
C TYR A 636 -11.07 5.32 27.51
N MET A 637 -10.43 5.34 26.33
CA MET A 637 -10.82 4.49 25.19
C MET A 637 -10.71 3.00 25.52
N GLU A 638 -9.61 2.59 26.15
CA GLU A 638 -9.36 1.20 26.55
C GLU A 638 -10.41 0.66 27.53
N ARG A 639 -11.03 1.53 28.34
CA ARG A 639 -12.10 1.20 29.30
C ARG A 639 -13.52 1.37 28.71
N GLY A 640 -13.66 1.83 27.47
CA GLY A 640 -14.95 2.13 26.87
C GLY A 640 -15.63 3.42 27.36
N GLU A 641 -14.90 4.30 28.05
CA GLU A 641 -15.41 5.57 28.59
C GLU A 641 -15.42 6.70 27.53
N LEU A 642 -16.19 6.50 26.46
CA LEU A 642 -16.15 7.34 25.25
C LEU A 642 -16.48 8.82 25.53
N GLU A 643 -17.39 9.11 26.46
CA GLU A 643 -17.76 10.49 26.82
C GLU A 643 -16.58 11.25 27.44
N LYS A 644 -15.76 10.60 28.26
CA LYS A 644 -14.55 11.24 28.82
C LYS A 644 -13.48 11.43 27.74
N ALA A 645 -13.36 10.50 26.80
CA ALA A 645 -12.45 10.62 25.68
C ALA A 645 -12.83 11.78 24.73
N LYS A 646 -14.13 12.04 24.51
CA LYS A 646 -14.63 13.16 23.67
C LYS A 646 -14.14 14.52 24.15
N VAL A 647 -14.09 14.75 25.46
CA VAL A 647 -13.68 16.03 26.08
C VAL A 647 -12.29 16.48 25.61
N TYR A 648 -11.39 15.55 25.29
CA TYR A 648 -10.07 15.87 24.76
C TYR A 648 -10.14 16.61 23.41
N PHE A 649 -11.08 16.24 22.54
CA PHE A 649 -11.21 16.82 21.21
C PHE A 649 -11.92 18.18 21.21
N GLU A 650 -12.58 18.56 22.30
CA GLU A 650 -13.22 19.88 22.47
C GLU A 650 -12.19 20.97 22.82
N LYS A 651 -11.09 20.60 23.49
CA LYS A 651 -10.13 21.55 24.09
C LYS A 651 -8.98 22.01 23.17
N ASN A 652 -9.04 21.78 21.86
CA ASN A 652 -8.00 22.19 20.88
C ASN A 652 -6.56 21.80 21.30
N HIS A 653 -6.34 20.55 21.71
CA HIS A 653 -4.99 20.02 21.96
C HIS A 653 -4.28 19.72 20.63
N LEU A 654 -3.62 20.74 20.05
CA LEU A 654 -2.83 20.62 18.81
C LEU A 654 -1.37 20.29 19.12
N ALA A 655 -1.09 19.00 19.36
CA ALA A 655 0.27 18.48 19.38
C ALA A 655 0.52 17.61 18.15
N ASP A 656 1.37 18.09 17.24
CA ASP A 656 1.83 17.41 16.00
C ASP A 656 2.27 15.95 16.20
N THR A 657 2.71 15.56 17.40
CA THR A 657 3.39 14.26 17.62
C THR A 657 2.45 13.06 17.61
N HIS A 658 1.16 13.24 17.94
CA HIS A 658 0.20 12.14 18.08
C HIS A 658 -1.04 12.28 17.18
N ASP A 659 -1.06 13.27 16.26
CA ASP A 659 -2.22 13.59 15.40
C ASP A 659 -2.74 12.36 14.64
N TYR A 660 -1.82 11.51 14.15
CA TYR A 660 -2.21 10.28 13.44
C TYR A 660 -3.03 9.30 14.29
N PHE A 661 -2.66 9.11 15.56
CA PHE A 661 -3.38 8.19 16.45
C PHE A 661 -4.60 8.84 17.09
N ALA A 662 -4.52 10.13 17.41
CA ALA A 662 -5.66 10.92 17.87
C ALA A 662 -6.78 10.96 16.79
N GLY A 663 -6.41 11.05 15.51
CA GLY A 663 -7.35 10.98 14.40
C GLY A 663 -8.08 9.64 14.31
N TRP A 664 -7.42 8.52 14.60
CA TRP A 664 -8.05 7.20 14.67
C TRP A 664 -9.07 7.11 15.81
N ILE A 665 -8.69 7.60 17.00
CA ILE A 665 -9.60 7.66 18.16
C ILE A 665 -10.84 8.50 17.83
N LYS A 666 -10.65 9.68 17.24
CA LYS A 666 -11.75 10.56 16.82
C LYS A 666 -12.66 9.91 15.78
N LEU A 667 -12.07 9.24 14.78
CA LEU A 667 -12.82 8.52 13.75
C LEU A 667 -13.68 7.41 14.38
N TYR A 668 -13.11 6.63 15.30
CA TYR A 668 -13.82 5.57 16.00
C TYR A 668 -14.97 6.09 16.87
N ILE A 669 -14.74 7.15 17.66
CA ILE A 669 -15.79 7.79 18.47
C ILE A 669 -16.95 8.25 17.57
N ASN A 670 -16.65 8.95 16.47
CA ASN A 670 -17.67 9.41 15.53
C ASN A 670 -18.46 8.24 14.92
N TYR A 671 -17.79 7.12 14.62
CA TYR A 671 -18.44 5.91 14.12
C TYR A 671 -19.40 5.31 15.16
N VAL A 672 -18.96 5.18 16.42
CA VAL A 672 -19.81 4.66 17.49
C VAL A 672 -21.03 5.55 17.73
N ASP A 673 -20.84 6.88 17.72
CA ASP A 673 -21.94 7.85 17.83
C ASP A 673 -22.93 7.72 16.66
N THR A 674 -22.42 7.62 15.43
CA THR A 674 -23.24 7.47 14.22
C THR A 674 -24.03 6.16 14.23
N ARG A 675 -23.43 5.08 14.73
CA ARG A 675 -24.06 3.76 14.85
C ARG A 675 -25.13 3.74 15.93
N ASN A 676 -24.86 4.35 17.08
CA ASN A 676 -25.77 4.32 18.23
C ASN A 676 -26.94 5.30 18.08
N ASN A 677 -26.85 6.28 17.17
CA ASN A 677 -27.93 7.19 16.85
C ASN A 677 -28.90 6.57 15.81
N PRO A 678 -30.19 6.35 16.15
CA PRO A 678 -31.18 5.74 15.25
C PRO A 678 -31.36 6.46 13.91
N ASP A 679 -31.19 7.78 13.87
CA ASP A 679 -31.40 8.60 12.66
C ASP A 679 -30.26 8.42 11.64
N THR A 680 -29.04 8.16 12.11
CA THR A 680 -27.84 8.05 11.27
C THR A 680 -27.34 6.61 11.13
N ALA A 681 -27.83 5.69 11.94
CA ALA A 681 -27.45 4.27 11.91
C ALA A 681 -27.58 3.61 10.52
N PRO A 682 -28.63 3.88 9.70
CA PRO A 682 -28.75 3.27 8.37
C PRO A 682 -27.56 3.56 7.43
N ASP A 683 -27.00 4.76 7.54
CA ASP A 683 -25.90 5.23 6.68
C ASP A 683 -24.51 5.06 7.33
N CYS A 684 -24.46 4.48 8.54
CA CYS A 684 -23.25 4.41 9.37
C CYS A 684 -22.09 3.70 8.66
N THR A 685 -22.36 2.57 8.01
CA THR A 685 -21.35 1.80 7.27
C THR A 685 -20.76 2.60 6.11
N GLU A 686 -21.59 3.30 5.34
CA GLU A 686 -21.12 4.13 4.22
C GLU A 686 -20.28 5.31 4.73
N CYS A 687 -20.76 5.99 5.78
CA CYS A 687 -20.05 7.09 6.43
C CYS A 687 -18.70 6.66 7.00
N LEU A 688 -18.64 5.46 7.62
CA LEU A 688 -17.41 4.86 8.12
C LEU A 688 -16.42 4.62 6.98
N LEU A 689 -16.84 3.90 5.93
CA LEU A 689 -15.97 3.57 4.80
C LEU A 689 -15.44 4.83 4.12
N LYS A 690 -16.27 5.86 3.95
CA LYS A 690 -15.84 7.16 3.41
C LYS A 690 -14.83 7.86 4.32
N SER A 691 -15.05 7.82 5.63
CA SER A 691 -14.13 8.43 6.61
C SER A 691 -12.79 7.73 6.63
N ILE A 692 -12.76 6.39 6.61
CA ILE A 692 -11.51 5.62 6.53
C ILE A 692 -10.82 5.87 5.18
N THR A 693 -11.56 5.93 4.07
CA THR A 693 -11.00 6.22 2.74
C THR A 693 -10.31 7.59 2.72
N ASN A 694 -10.98 8.63 3.19
CA ASN A 694 -10.40 9.97 3.30
C ASN A 694 -9.16 9.98 4.20
N TYR A 695 -9.18 9.21 5.31
CA TYR A 695 -8.04 9.09 6.21
C TYR A 695 -6.84 8.38 5.56
N ALA A 696 -7.10 7.31 4.81
CA ALA A 696 -6.12 6.55 4.06
C ALA A 696 -5.47 7.39 2.95
N GLU A 697 -6.26 8.22 2.27
CA GLU A 697 -5.77 9.15 1.25
C GLU A 697 -4.94 10.30 1.83
N ARG A 698 -5.27 10.77 3.04
CA ARG A 698 -4.48 11.78 3.77
C ARG A 698 -3.14 11.22 4.25
N TYR A 699 -3.10 9.94 4.64
CA TYR A 699 -1.90 9.27 5.15
C TYR A 699 -1.52 8.03 4.32
N PRO A 700 -1.14 8.19 3.03
CA PRO A 700 -1.02 7.08 2.09
C PRO A 700 0.11 6.09 2.41
N ARG A 701 1.10 6.49 3.22
CA ARG A 701 2.23 5.65 3.67
C ARG A 701 1.91 4.81 4.91
N GLN A 702 0.77 5.04 5.56
CA GLN A 702 0.36 4.26 6.72
C GLN A 702 -0.56 3.14 6.26
N GLN A 703 -0.24 1.91 6.67
CA GLN A 703 -0.95 0.73 6.22
C GLN A 703 -2.28 0.50 6.96
N ASP A 704 -2.44 1.03 8.19
CA ASP A 704 -3.56 0.68 9.07
C ASP A 704 -4.93 0.93 8.41
N ALA A 705 -5.07 2.06 7.70
CA ALA A 705 -6.33 2.42 7.04
C ALA A 705 -6.64 1.54 5.83
N TRP A 706 -5.62 1.24 5.02
CA TRP A 706 -5.77 0.39 3.84
C TRP A 706 -6.09 -1.06 4.24
N ILE A 707 -5.44 -1.58 5.29
CA ILE A 707 -5.72 -2.92 5.82
C ILE A 707 -7.13 -2.98 6.40
N LEU A 708 -7.56 -1.96 7.16
CA LEU A 708 -8.93 -1.91 7.69
C LEU A 708 -9.97 -1.86 6.57
N LEU A 709 -9.76 -1.05 5.54
CA LEU A 709 -10.63 -1.01 4.34
C LEU A 709 -10.68 -2.36 3.64
N TYR A 710 -9.54 -3.01 3.44
CA TYR A 710 -9.47 -4.35 2.85
C TYR A 710 -10.34 -5.34 3.64
N CYS A 711 -10.25 -5.36 4.98
CA CYS A 711 -11.06 -6.25 5.81
C CYS A 711 -12.56 -5.97 5.67
N TYR A 712 -13.00 -4.71 5.67
CA TYR A 712 -14.39 -4.36 5.46
C TYR A 712 -14.88 -4.73 4.06
N TYR A 713 -14.12 -4.40 3.01
CA TYR A 713 -14.46 -4.76 1.63
C TYR A 713 -14.59 -6.27 1.46
N LYS A 714 -13.70 -7.05 2.09
CA LYS A 714 -13.77 -8.52 2.09
C LYS A 714 -15.04 -9.03 2.77
N ARG A 715 -15.42 -8.43 3.90
CA ARG A 715 -16.68 -8.76 4.61
C ARG A 715 -17.93 -8.45 3.76
N PHE A 716 -17.88 -7.43 2.92
CA PHE A 716 -18.97 -7.06 2.01
C PHE A 716 -18.92 -7.73 0.64
N ASN A 717 -17.93 -8.61 0.40
CA ASN A 717 -17.66 -9.21 -0.92
C ASN A 717 -17.45 -8.16 -2.04
N TYR A 718 -16.85 -7.00 -1.71
CA TYR A 718 -16.55 -5.94 -2.65
C TYR A 718 -15.11 -6.04 -3.20
N GLU A 719 -14.93 -6.93 -4.17
CA GLU A 719 -13.61 -7.27 -4.73
C GLU A 719 -12.82 -6.09 -5.33
N PRO A 720 -13.42 -5.16 -6.09
CA PRO A 720 -12.66 -4.02 -6.60
C PRO A 720 -12.02 -3.21 -5.48
N GLY A 721 -12.72 -3.06 -4.35
CA GLY A 721 -12.20 -2.41 -3.15
C GLY A 721 -11.10 -3.23 -2.47
N CYS A 722 -11.27 -4.56 -2.36
CA CYS A 722 -10.23 -5.46 -1.85
C CYS A 722 -8.94 -5.32 -2.67
N ALA A 723 -9.04 -5.43 -3.99
CA ALA A 723 -7.91 -5.33 -4.90
C ALA A 723 -7.24 -3.96 -4.83
N PHE A 724 -8.02 -2.88 -4.77
CA PHE A 724 -7.49 -1.52 -4.61
C PHE A 724 -6.77 -1.34 -3.26
N ALA A 725 -7.38 -1.73 -2.15
CA ALA A 725 -6.75 -1.63 -0.84
C ALA A 725 -5.47 -2.48 -0.75
N LEU A 726 -5.51 -3.71 -1.28
CA LEU A 726 -4.35 -4.61 -1.37
C LEU A 726 -3.20 -3.99 -2.15
N TRP A 727 -3.49 -3.36 -3.29
CA TRP A 727 -2.49 -2.63 -4.08
C TRP A 727 -1.82 -1.51 -3.27
N ARG A 728 -2.57 -0.79 -2.42
CA ARG A 728 -2.05 0.35 -1.65
C ARG A 728 -1.10 -0.03 -0.52
N PHE A 729 -1.38 -1.12 0.21
CA PHE A 729 -0.47 -1.59 1.27
C PHE A 729 0.54 -2.65 0.80
N GLY A 730 0.28 -3.32 -0.33
CA GLY A 730 1.12 -4.38 -0.89
C GLY A 730 2.51 -3.92 -1.34
N ASP A 731 2.72 -2.66 -1.71
CA ASP A 731 4.04 -2.16 -2.14
C ASP A 731 4.91 -1.64 -0.96
N GLN A 732 4.38 -1.65 0.27
CA GLN A 732 4.98 -0.95 1.42
C GLN A 732 5.81 -1.86 2.35
N HIS A 733 6.27 -3.03 1.86
CA HIS A 733 6.92 -4.08 2.67
C HIS A 733 8.26 -3.68 3.33
N GLY A 734 8.82 -2.50 3.03
CA GLY A 734 10.08 -2.02 3.63
C GLY A 734 9.94 -1.04 4.80
N HIS A 735 8.73 -0.61 5.17
CA HIS A 735 8.53 0.30 6.30
C HIS A 735 8.03 -0.43 7.52
N CYS A 736 8.79 -1.44 7.93
CA CYS A 736 8.69 -2.01 9.27
C CYS A 736 8.73 -0.83 10.25
N ARG A 737 7.62 -0.57 10.95
CA ARG A 737 7.62 0.38 12.07
C ARG A 737 8.65 -0.18 13.03
N LEU A 738 9.82 0.45 13.08
CA LEU A 738 10.84 0.14 14.07
C LEU A 738 10.12 -0.06 15.39
N SER A 739 10.22 -1.27 15.94
CA SER A 739 9.91 -1.58 17.33
C SER A 739 10.89 -0.76 18.16
N SER A 740 10.61 0.54 18.28
CA SER A 740 11.31 1.44 19.18
C SER A 740 10.73 1.14 20.55
N SER A 741 11.59 0.67 21.45
CA SER A 741 11.42 0.65 22.91
C SER A 741 10.32 1.61 23.37
N SER A 742 9.25 1.06 23.93
CA SER A 742 8.02 1.80 24.27
C SER A 742 8.32 2.92 25.26
N ASN A 743 8.34 4.16 24.78
CA ASN A 743 8.28 5.36 25.63
C ASN A 743 6.83 5.73 26.01
N ALA A 744 5.94 4.73 26.07
CA ALA A 744 4.51 4.87 26.35
C ALA A 744 4.04 3.88 27.43
N PRO A 745 2.98 4.23 28.20
CA PRO A 745 2.35 3.33 29.16
C PRO A 745 1.90 2.01 28.53
N HIS A 746 1.87 0.94 29.32
CA HIS A 746 1.32 -0.33 28.92
C HIS A 746 -0.16 -0.16 28.53
N SER A 747 -0.54 -0.74 27.40
CA SER A 747 -1.94 -0.78 27.01
C SER A 747 -2.70 -1.79 27.87
N LEU A 748 -3.99 -1.56 28.10
CA LEU A 748 -4.87 -2.50 28.81
C LEU A 748 -4.86 -3.86 28.13
N TRP A 749 -4.92 -3.87 26.79
CA TRP A 749 -4.75 -5.07 25.97
C TRP A 749 -3.44 -5.81 26.29
N GLY A 750 -2.33 -5.07 26.34
CA GLY A 750 -1.00 -5.64 26.54
C GLY A 750 -0.77 -6.14 27.96
N LEU A 751 -1.52 -5.64 28.94
CA LEU A 751 -1.53 -6.13 30.32
C LEU A 751 -2.28 -7.46 30.43
N TYR A 752 -3.38 -7.64 29.69
CA TYR A 752 -4.14 -8.90 29.69
C TYR A 752 -3.52 -9.99 28.82
N VAL A 753 -3.05 -9.64 27.63
CA VAL A 753 -2.54 -10.58 26.63
C VAL A 753 -1.20 -10.10 26.12
N ASN A 754 -0.17 -10.93 26.33
CA ASN A 754 1.10 -10.79 25.65
C ASN A 754 1.54 -12.10 24.99
N LEU A 755 1.04 -12.30 23.77
CA LEU A 755 1.29 -13.50 22.96
C LEU A 755 2.20 -13.20 21.77
N ASN A 756 3.22 -14.05 21.61
CA ASN A 756 4.03 -14.14 20.40
C ASN A 756 3.32 -15.02 19.36
N ILE A 757 2.25 -14.50 18.77
CA ILE A 757 1.51 -15.22 17.73
C ILE A 757 2.38 -15.34 16.48
N THR A 758 2.62 -16.57 16.05
CA THR A 758 3.30 -16.86 14.79
C THR A 758 2.25 -17.12 13.71
N ILE A 759 2.13 -16.21 12.76
CA ILE A 759 1.36 -16.45 11.53
C ILE A 759 2.37 -16.76 10.42
N PRO A 760 2.22 -17.88 9.69
CA PRO A 760 3.22 -18.35 8.73
C PRO A 760 3.40 -17.44 7.49
N THR A 761 2.66 -16.34 7.38
CA THR A 761 2.68 -15.45 6.21
C THR A 761 3.11 -14.04 6.61
N SER A 762 3.97 -13.41 5.79
CA SER A 762 4.39 -12.02 5.98
C SER A 762 3.18 -11.07 6.04
N ARG A 763 2.16 -11.29 5.19
CA ARG A 763 0.91 -10.53 5.26
C ARG A 763 0.18 -10.70 6.60
N GLY A 764 0.12 -11.92 7.10
CA GLY A 764 -0.44 -12.20 8.43
C GLY A 764 0.22 -11.38 9.53
N THR A 765 1.55 -11.25 9.48
CA THR A 765 2.29 -10.42 10.44
C THR A 765 1.92 -8.94 10.35
N MET A 766 1.75 -8.37 9.14
CA MET A 766 1.29 -6.98 8.97
C MET A 766 -0.11 -6.75 9.57
N PHE A 767 -1.03 -7.70 9.38
CA PHE A 767 -2.38 -7.61 9.95
C PHE A 767 -2.34 -7.68 11.48
N LEU A 768 -1.46 -8.51 12.05
CA LEU A 768 -1.25 -8.55 13.50
C LEU A 768 -0.69 -7.24 14.06
N GLU A 769 0.19 -6.55 13.33
CA GLU A 769 0.71 -5.24 13.75
C GLU A 769 -0.37 -4.16 13.77
N VAL A 770 -1.23 -4.13 12.75
CA VAL A 770 -2.38 -3.21 12.71
C VAL A 770 -3.40 -3.56 13.78
N PHE A 771 -3.68 -4.85 13.98
CA PHE A 771 -4.51 -5.33 15.10
C PHE A 771 -3.97 -4.84 16.44
N ARG A 772 -2.68 -5.06 16.73
CA ARG A 772 -2.03 -4.59 17.96
C ARG A 772 -2.12 -3.08 18.11
N THR A 773 -1.99 -2.33 17.02
CA THR A 773 -2.14 -0.87 17.03
C THR A 773 -3.55 -0.46 17.45
N PHE A 774 -4.59 -1.02 16.83
CA PHE A 774 -5.97 -0.69 17.21
C PHE A 774 -6.34 -1.18 18.61
N ALA A 775 -5.88 -2.37 19.02
CA ALA A 775 -6.10 -2.89 20.36
C ALA A 775 -5.41 -2.02 21.44
N ARG A 776 -4.19 -1.53 21.18
CA ARG A 776 -3.46 -0.60 22.08
C ARG A 776 -4.11 0.78 22.21
N LEU A 777 -4.96 1.16 21.25
CA LEU A 777 -5.70 2.43 21.27
C LEU A 777 -7.11 2.28 21.85
N GLY A 778 -7.53 1.07 22.25
CA GLY A 778 -8.89 0.79 22.70
C GLY A 778 -9.93 0.73 21.59
N LEU A 779 -9.53 0.61 20.31
CA LEU A 779 -10.43 0.59 19.15
C LEU A 779 -10.87 -0.85 18.85
N TYR A 780 -11.45 -1.53 19.83
CA TYR A 780 -11.60 -2.98 19.84
C TYR A 780 -12.45 -3.53 18.69
N GLU A 781 -13.46 -2.81 18.19
CA GLU A 781 -14.24 -3.28 17.03
C GLU A 781 -13.43 -3.25 15.73
N PHE A 782 -12.58 -2.24 15.54
CA PHE A 782 -11.66 -2.20 14.40
C PHE A 782 -10.63 -3.31 14.52
N ALA A 783 -10.12 -3.55 15.74
CA ALA A 783 -9.23 -4.67 16.01
C ALA A 783 -9.90 -6.02 15.68
N GLN A 784 -11.16 -6.23 16.07
CA GLN A 784 -11.96 -7.43 15.76
C GLN A 784 -12.09 -7.65 14.24
N VAL A 785 -12.36 -6.59 13.48
CA VAL A 785 -12.46 -6.66 12.01
C VAL A 785 -11.13 -7.06 11.37
N VAL A 786 -10.00 -6.54 11.87
CA VAL A 786 -8.67 -6.86 11.32
C VAL A 786 -8.25 -8.29 11.66
N ILE A 787 -8.35 -8.69 12.93
CA ILE A 787 -7.88 -10.02 13.36
C ILE A 787 -8.69 -11.14 12.72
N ALA A 788 -10.01 -10.96 12.51
CA ALA A 788 -10.88 -11.94 11.86
C ALA A 788 -10.38 -12.36 10.46
N ALA A 789 -9.65 -11.49 9.76
CA ALA A 789 -9.10 -11.80 8.44
C ALA A 789 -7.93 -12.81 8.47
N VAL A 790 -7.24 -12.96 9.60
CA VAL A 790 -6.01 -13.77 9.72
C VAL A 790 -6.04 -14.79 10.86
N LEU A 791 -7.00 -14.71 11.77
CA LEU A 791 -7.10 -15.56 12.96
C LEU A 791 -7.20 -17.05 12.64
N HIS A 792 -7.78 -17.41 11.49
CA HIS A 792 -7.88 -18.78 11.00
C HIS A 792 -6.53 -19.42 10.65
N LEU A 793 -5.45 -18.64 10.60
CA LEU A 793 -4.08 -19.10 10.35
C LEU A 793 -3.28 -19.32 11.64
N ALA A 794 -3.82 -18.93 12.80
CA ALA A 794 -3.18 -19.10 14.11
C ALA A 794 -3.44 -20.51 14.67
N SER A 795 -2.68 -20.91 15.70
CA SER A 795 -2.98 -22.13 16.45
C SER A 795 -4.34 -22.05 17.15
N ASP A 796 -4.97 -23.20 17.45
CA ASP A 796 -6.25 -23.21 18.16
C ASP A 796 -6.16 -22.54 19.54
N ALA A 797 -5.02 -22.70 20.23
CA ALA A 797 -4.75 -22.06 21.52
C ALA A 797 -4.62 -20.54 21.41
N ASP A 798 -3.82 -20.04 20.45
CA ASP A 798 -3.67 -18.59 20.21
C ASP A 798 -5.00 -17.96 19.81
N ARG A 799 -5.74 -18.65 18.94
CA ARG A 799 -7.06 -18.22 18.51
C ARG A 799 -8.01 -18.10 19.70
N TYR A 800 -8.04 -19.11 20.56
CA TYR A 800 -8.86 -19.11 21.77
C TYR A 800 -8.49 -17.92 22.68
N MET A 801 -7.21 -17.76 23.02
CA MET A 801 -6.78 -16.72 23.97
C MET A 801 -7.07 -15.30 23.44
N LEU A 802 -6.77 -15.04 22.17
CA LEU A 802 -7.04 -13.74 21.53
C LEU A 802 -8.54 -13.43 21.45
N GLN A 803 -9.32 -14.39 20.97
CA GLN A 803 -10.74 -14.20 20.77
C GLN A 803 -11.46 -14.02 22.10
N THR A 804 -11.16 -14.86 23.09
CA THR A 804 -11.76 -14.79 24.43
C THR A 804 -11.49 -13.44 25.09
N GLN A 805 -10.23 -12.98 25.08
CA GLN A 805 -9.91 -11.68 25.67
C GLN A 805 -10.57 -10.53 24.91
N LEU A 806 -10.60 -10.58 23.56
CA LEU A 806 -11.23 -9.53 22.77
C LEU A 806 -12.75 -9.46 22.99
N ASP A 807 -13.40 -10.62 23.10
CA ASP A 807 -14.83 -10.74 23.38
C ASP A 807 -15.13 -10.22 24.80
N MET A 808 -14.28 -10.47 25.80
CA MET A 808 -14.38 -9.84 27.12
C MET A 808 -14.27 -8.31 27.03
N MET A 809 -13.28 -7.78 26.30
CA MET A 809 -13.08 -6.33 26.14
C MET A 809 -14.24 -5.64 25.41
N LEU A 810 -14.93 -6.36 24.52
CA LEU A 810 -16.12 -5.90 23.80
C LEU A 810 -17.43 -6.16 24.55
N ASN A 811 -17.37 -6.83 25.72
CA ASN A 811 -18.53 -7.31 26.46
C ASN A 811 -19.47 -8.19 25.59
N GLN A 812 -18.87 -9.11 24.83
CA GLN A 812 -19.52 -10.04 23.89
C GLN A 812 -19.38 -11.51 24.31
N LEU A 813 -18.80 -11.79 25.49
CA LEU A 813 -18.63 -13.15 25.98
C LEU A 813 -19.99 -13.74 26.41
N ASP A 814 -20.32 -14.93 25.90
CA ASP A 814 -21.57 -15.63 26.24
C ASP A 814 -21.63 -15.98 27.75
N GLU A 815 -22.82 -15.90 28.36
CA GLU A 815 -23.01 -16.27 29.77
C GLU A 815 -22.63 -17.74 30.03
N ASP A 816 -22.98 -18.63 29.10
CA ASP A 816 -22.70 -20.08 29.14
C ASP A 816 -21.29 -20.45 28.62
N PHE A 817 -20.39 -19.47 28.42
CA PHE A 817 -19.05 -19.72 27.90
C PHE A 817 -18.26 -20.68 28.82
N VAL A 818 -17.58 -21.67 28.25
CA VAL A 818 -16.78 -22.64 29.02
C VAL A 818 -15.31 -22.41 28.75
N PRO A 819 -14.49 -22.07 29.77
CA PRO A 819 -13.05 -21.92 29.60
C PRO A 819 -12.40 -23.20 29.05
N GLN A 820 -11.47 -23.04 28.13
CA GLN A 820 -10.71 -24.13 27.53
C GLN A 820 -9.24 -24.05 27.96
N SER A 821 -8.70 -25.22 28.31
CA SER A 821 -7.29 -25.39 28.60
C SER A 821 -6.59 -26.17 27.49
N PHE A 822 -5.35 -25.80 27.19
CA PHE A 822 -4.55 -26.42 26.14
C PHE A 822 -3.29 -27.06 26.73
N GLU A 823 -2.80 -28.12 26.10
CA GLU A 823 -1.51 -28.72 26.41
C GLU A 823 -0.43 -28.06 25.54
N PHE A 824 0.67 -27.66 26.18
CA PHE A 824 1.82 -27.02 25.53
C PHE A 824 3.07 -27.89 25.67
N GLU A 825 4.09 -27.65 24.85
CA GLU A 825 5.35 -28.40 24.89
C GLU A 825 6.10 -28.17 26.22
N GLU A 826 6.88 -29.14 26.69
CA GLU A 826 7.69 -28.96 27.90
C GLU A 826 8.83 -27.95 27.66
N GLY A 827 8.97 -26.96 28.53
CA GLY A 827 10.01 -25.93 28.48
C GLY A 827 9.48 -24.53 28.76
N GLU A 828 10.38 -23.54 28.83
CA GLU A 828 10.04 -22.16 29.23
C GLU A 828 8.94 -21.52 28.36
N GLU A 829 8.96 -21.72 27.03
CA GLU A 829 7.96 -21.17 26.12
C GLU A 829 6.57 -21.82 26.30
N GLY A 830 6.55 -23.12 26.61
CA GLY A 830 5.31 -23.85 26.87
C GLY A 830 4.72 -23.53 28.23
N ASP A 831 5.56 -23.44 29.27
CA ASP A 831 5.15 -22.99 30.61
C ASP A 831 4.59 -21.56 30.56
N TYR A 832 5.22 -20.68 29.80
CA TYR A 832 4.72 -19.33 29.55
C TYR A 832 3.34 -19.33 28.87
N SER A 833 3.17 -20.16 27.83
CA SER A 833 1.90 -20.27 27.10
C SER A 833 0.79 -20.87 27.96
N ALA A 834 1.12 -21.85 28.81
CA ALA A 834 0.20 -22.44 29.78
C ALA A 834 -0.27 -21.41 30.82
N ALA A 835 0.67 -20.64 31.39
CA ALA A 835 0.36 -19.56 32.32
C ALA A 835 -0.48 -18.46 31.66
N MET A 836 -0.23 -18.13 30.39
CA MET A 836 -1.04 -17.16 29.66
C MET A 836 -2.46 -17.68 29.42
N ASN A 837 -2.62 -18.95 29.01
CA ASN A 837 -3.94 -19.57 28.87
C ASN A 837 -4.71 -19.58 30.21
N ALA A 838 -4.04 -19.88 31.32
CA ALA A 838 -4.60 -19.80 32.65
C ALA A 838 -4.97 -18.37 33.04
N GLN A 839 -4.13 -17.35 32.77
CA GLN A 839 -4.47 -15.94 32.99
C GLN A 839 -5.77 -15.54 32.27
N ILE A 840 -5.96 -15.94 31.01
CA ILE A 840 -7.21 -15.67 30.28
C ILE A 840 -8.42 -16.34 30.93
N ASN A 841 -8.30 -17.61 31.32
CA ASN A 841 -9.38 -18.31 32.00
C ASN A 841 -9.69 -17.70 33.38
N GLY A 842 -8.66 -17.32 34.14
CA GLY A 842 -8.79 -16.58 35.39
C GLY A 842 -9.47 -15.23 35.19
N ASN A 843 -9.18 -14.52 34.09
CA ASN A 843 -9.83 -13.26 33.76
C ASN A 843 -11.34 -13.44 33.52
N VAL A 844 -11.72 -14.53 32.82
CA VAL A 844 -13.13 -14.89 32.59
C VAL A 844 -13.85 -15.13 33.92
N GLU A 845 -13.29 -15.97 34.79
CA GLU A 845 -13.91 -16.30 36.08
C GLU A 845 -13.94 -15.10 37.03
N PHE A 846 -12.91 -14.24 36.99
CA PHE A 846 -12.89 -12.97 37.72
C PHE A 846 -14.03 -12.04 37.27
N GLN A 847 -14.26 -11.89 35.97
CA GLN A 847 -15.37 -11.09 35.44
C GLN A 847 -16.74 -11.64 35.85
N ARG A 848 -16.85 -12.95 36.01
CA ARG A 848 -18.07 -13.64 36.50
C ARG A 848 -18.27 -13.50 38.01
N GLY A 849 -17.27 -13.06 38.75
CA GLY A 849 -17.28 -13.02 40.21
C GLY A 849 -16.98 -14.36 40.89
N ASN A 850 -16.55 -15.37 40.14
CA ASN A 850 -16.13 -16.67 40.67
C ASN A 850 -14.68 -16.58 41.16
N LEU A 851 -14.49 -15.91 42.31
CA LEU A 851 -13.16 -15.54 42.80
C LEU A 851 -12.30 -16.75 43.19
N GLU A 852 -12.90 -17.82 43.72
CA GLU A 852 -12.19 -19.04 44.09
C GLU A 852 -11.58 -19.74 42.85
N GLU A 853 -12.38 -19.95 41.80
CA GLU A 853 -11.92 -20.49 40.53
C GLU A 853 -10.91 -19.57 39.84
N ALA A 854 -11.13 -18.25 39.86
CA ALA A 854 -10.18 -17.30 39.30
C ALA A 854 -8.81 -17.39 39.99
N ALA A 855 -8.78 -17.51 41.33
CA ALA A 855 -7.54 -17.66 42.09
C ALA A 855 -6.76 -18.91 41.66
N LEU A 856 -7.44 -20.05 41.48
CA LEU A 856 -6.80 -21.30 41.03
C LEU A 856 -6.08 -21.15 39.70
N TYR A 857 -6.67 -20.41 38.75
CA TYR A 857 -6.01 -20.13 37.48
C TYR A 857 -4.78 -19.23 37.64
N TYR A 858 -4.88 -18.18 38.47
CA TYR A 858 -3.77 -17.23 38.68
C TYR A 858 -2.59 -17.84 39.44
N GLU A 859 -2.78 -18.93 40.21
CA GLU A 859 -1.67 -19.64 40.85
C GLU A 859 -0.60 -20.15 39.86
N SER A 860 -0.98 -20.41 38.61
CA SER A 860 -0.04 -20.79 37.55
C SER A 860 1.05 -19.73 37.32
N ALA A 861 0.76 -18.44 37.54
CA ALA A 861 1.75 -17.37 37.38
C ALA A 861 2.87 -17.42 38.44
N LEU A 862 2.67 -18.16 39.54
CA LEU A 862 3.65 -18.35 40.61
C LEU A 862 4.65 -19.47 40.30
N THR A 863 4.36 -20.34 39.33
CA THR A 863 5.28 -21.41 38.94
C THR A 863 6.38 -20.92 38.00
N LEU A 864 6.20 -19.73 37.42
CA LEU A 864 7.17 -19.10 36.53
C LEU A 864 8.30 -18.43 37.33
N PRO A 865 9.53 -18.40 36.80
CA PRO A 865 10.62 -17.65 37.43
C PRO A 865 10.26 -16.15 37.51
N PRO A 866 10.80 -15.43 38.52
CA PRO A 866 10.65 -13.98 38.57
C PRO A 866 11.29 -13.35 37.34
N PRO A 867 10.75 -12.21 36.86
CA PRO A 867 11.33 -11.48 35.73
C PRO A 867 12.76 -11.02 36.07
N GLU A 868 13.61 -10.86 35.05
CA GLU A 868 14.93 -10.27 35.22
C GLU A 868 14.83 -8.79 35.65
N VAL A 869 15.90 -8.26 36.25
CA VAL A 869 15.93 -6.88 36.72
C VAL A 869 15.77 -5.93 35.52
N ASN A 870 14.70 -5.14 35.52
CA ASN A 870 14.25 -4.22 34.48
C ASN A 870 13.46 -4.83 33.31
N ASP A 871 13.16 -6.13 33.34
CA ASP A 871 12.24 -6.73 32.36
C ASP A 871 10.79 -6.58 32.79
N ARG A 872 9.91 -6.45 31.79
CA ARG A 872 8.47 -6.34 32.03
C ARG A 872 7.93 -7.69 32.49
N ASP A 873 7.25 -7.68 33.63
CA ASP A 873 6.44 -8.82 34.06
C ASP A 873 5.13 -8.89 33.25
N PHE A 874 4.92 -10.01 32.58
CA PHE A 874 3.71 -10.22 31.77
C PHE A 874 2.54 -10.79 32.57
N PHE A 875 2.76 -11.13 33.84
CA PHE A 875 1.78 -11.73 34.73
C PHE A 875 1.46 -10.87 35.96
N GLU A 876 1.80 -9.58 35.92
CA GLU A 876 1.49 -8.60 36.99
C GLU A 876 0.00 -8.62 37.33
N VAL A 877 -0.87 -8.72 36.32
CA VAL A 877 -2.33 -8.78 36.49
C VAL A 877 -2.73 -10.03 37.28
N SER A 878 -2.22 -11.20 36.90
CA SER A 878 -2.52 -12.47 37.60
C SER A 878 -2.06 -12.42 39.04
N ARG A 879 -0.84 -11.95 39.31
CA ARG A 879 -0.26 -11.86 40.65
C ARG A 879 -1.02 -10.87 41.54
N LEU A 880 -1.34 -9.69 40.99
CA LEU A 880 -2.10 -8.68 41.73
C LEU A 880 -3.51 -9.17 42.05
N ARG A 881 -4.21 -9.78 41.08
CA ARG A 881 -5.54 -10.38 41.32
C ARG A 881 -5.48 -11.50 42.35
N LEU A 882 -4.51 -12.41 42.24
CA LEU A 882 -4.32 -13.47 43.22
C LEU A 882 -4.07 -12.90 44.61
N GLY A 883 -3.27 -11.84 44.74
CA GLY A 883 -3.01 -11.14 45.99
C GLY A 883 -4.29 -10.61 46.65
N TYR A 884 -5.07 -9.81 45.91
CA TYR A 884 -6.33 -9.22 46.41
C TYR A 884 -7.37 -10.30 46.74
N ILE A 885 -7.60 -11.25 45.84
CA ILE A 885 -8.54 -12.36 46.07
C ILE A 885 -8.11 -13.18 47.28
N SER A 886 -6.82 -13.51 47.41
CA SER A 886 -6.32 -14.28 48.56
C SER A 886 -6.51 -13.53 49.87
N TYR A 887 -6.33 -12.21 49.88
CA TYR A 887 -6.60 -11.40 51.07
C TYR A 887 -8.09 -11.43 51.44
N GLU A 888 -8.99 -11.24 50.47
CA GLU A 888 -10.44 -11.28 50.69
C GLU A 888 -10.94 -12.65 51.18
N LEU A 889 -10.36 -13.73 50.66
CA LEU A 889 -10.64 -15.10 51.09
C LEU A 889 -9.98 -15.47 52.44
N GLY A 890 -9.19 -14.57 53.05
CA GLY A 890 -8.50 -14.78 54.32
C GLY A 890 -7.22 -15.63 54.23
N ASN A 891 -6.75 -15.92 53.02
CA ASN A 891 -5.51 -16.65 52.74
C ASN A 891 -4.31 -15.70 52.73
N TYR A 892 -4.01 -15.08 53.87
CA TYR A 892 -2.99 -14.02 53.98
C TYR A 892 -1.57 -14.45 53.55
N ASN A 893 -1.16 -15.69 53.81
CA ASN A 893 0.14 -16.20 53.35
C ASN A 893 0.22 -16.24 51.81
N LYS A 894 -0.89 -16.57 51.14
CA LYS A 894 -0.95 -16.62 49.68
C LYS A 894 -0.94 -15.23 49.07
N CYS A 895 -1.59 -14.26 49.73
CA CYS A 895 -1.48 -12.85 49.39
C CYS A 895 -0.02 -12.37 49.43
N ILE A 896 0.70 -12.69 50.51
CA ILE A 896 2.12 -12.35 50.65
C ILE A 896 2.95 -13.00 49.55
N GLU A 897 2.77 -14.29 49.29
CA GLU A 897 3.48 -15.02 48.22
C GLU A 897 3.28 -14.35 46.85
N ALA A 898 2.03 -14.04 46.50
CA ALA A 898 1.69 -13.47 45.20
C ALA A 898 2.26 -12.06 44.98
N LEU A 899 2.33 -11.25 46.04
CA LEU A 899 2.76 -9.84 45.96
C LEU A 899 4.25 -9.61 46.26
N SER A 900 5.00 -10.65 46.64
CA SER A 900 6.43 -10.54 46.95
C SER A 900 7.34 -10.46 45.71
N PHE A 901 6.76 -10.56 44.50
CA PHE A 901 7.49 -10.43 43.25
C PHE A 901 7.83 -8.97 42.94
N PRO A 902 8.96 -8.69 42.27
CA PRO A 902 9.28 -7.34 41.82
C PRO A 902 8.29 -6.89 40.73
N PHE A 903 7.76 -5.68 40.88
CA PHE A 903 6.89 -5.04 39.90
C PHE A 903 7.65 -4.00 39.07
N ALA A 904 7.20 -3.73 37.85
CA ALA A 904 7.72 -2.62 37.07
C ALA A 904 7.21 -1.26 37.61
N GLY A 905 8.12 -0.37 37.98
CA GLY A 905 7.80 0.96 38.54
C GLY A 905 7.86 1.01 40.06
N GLN A 906 7.71 2.21 40.65
CA GLN A 906 7.80 2.44 42.09
C GLN A 906 6.43 2.45 42.76
N LEU A 907 5.40 2.97 42.08
CA LEU A 907 4.07 3.18 42.68
C LEU A 907 3.36 1.86 42.99
N LEU A 908 3.43 0.86 42.11
CA LEU A 908 2.81 -0.43 42.37
C LEU A 908 3.47 -1.19 43.53
N SER A 909 4.79 -0.99 43.75
CA SER A 909 5.48 -1.53 44.91
C SER A 909 4.95 -0.96 46.24
N ILE A 910 4.48 0.30 46.26
CA ILE A 910 3.83 0.88 47.45
C ILE A 910 2.57 0.11 47.77
N VAL A 911 1.73 -0.16 46.76
CA VAL A 911 0.47 -0.90 46.94
C VAL A 911 0.71 -2.36 47.31
N ALA A 912 1.69 -3.02 46.70
CA ALA A 912 2.06 -4.38 47.06
C ALA A 912 2.51 -4.47 48.54
N ASN A 913 3.41 -3.57 48.96
CA ASN A 913 3.87 -3.51 50.36
C ASN A 913 2.73 -3.16 51.33
N TYR A 914 1.79 -2.32 50.93
CA TYR A 914 0.59 -2.03 51.70
C TYR A 914 -0.25 -3.29 51.95
N MET A 915 -0.52 -4.07 50.91
CA MET A 915 -1.29 -5.32 51.02
C MET A 915 -0.53 -6.42 51.77
N ILE A 916 0.78 -6.52 51.60
CA ILE A 916 1.65 -7.41 52.39
C ILE A 916 1.62 -7.01 53.86
N GLY A 917 1.74 -5.72 54.17
CA GLY A 917 1.67 -5.19 55.53
C GLY A 917 0.34 -5.48 56.20
N LYS A 918 -0.79 -5.29 55.49
CA LYS A 918 -2.12 -5.69 55.96
C LYS A 918 -2.22 -7.19 56.24
N SER A 919 -1.62 -8.00 55.38
CA SER A 919 -1.60 -9.46 55.53
C SER A 919 -0.79 -9.90 56.76
N TYR A 920 0.41 -9.35 56.97
CA TYR A 920 1.19 -9.60 58.18
C TYR A 920 0.49 -9.11 59.44
N TYR A 921 -0.18 -7.96 59.38
CA TYR A 921 -0.97 -7.45 60.49
C TYR A 921 -2.09 -8.42 60.88
N LYS A 922 -2.85 -8.96 59.90
CA LYS A 922 -3.91 -9.95 60.16
C LYS A 922 -3.37 -11.31 60.64
N LEU A 923 -2.12 -11.62 60.35
CA LEU A 923 -1.39 -12.77 60.90
C LEU A 923 -0.79 -12.51 62.29
N ASP A 924 -0.98 -11.31 62.86
CA ASP A 924 -0.41 -10.84 64.13
C ASP A 924 1.14 -10.80 64.16
N LEU A 925 1.76 -10.65 62.98
CA LEU A 925 3.21 -10.54 62.81
C LEU A 925 3.61 -9.05 62.71
N LEU A 926 3.47 -8.33 63.82
CA LEU A 926 3.55 -6.86 63.85
C LEU A 926 4.89 -6.27 63.40
N ASP A 927 6.02 -6.92 63.70
CA ASP A 927 7.35 -6.45 63.26
C ASP A 927 7.49 -6.49 61.73
N GLN A 928 7.00 -7.55 61.09
CA GLN A 928 7.03 -7.70 59.63
C GLN A 928 6.03 -6.76 58.96
N ALA A 929 4.86 -6.55 59.59
CA ALA A 929 3.90 -5.55 59.14
C ALA A 929 4.51 -4.13 59.17
N LEU A 930 5.23 -3.79 60.26
CA LEU A 930 5.92 -2.51 60.41
C LEU A 930 6.96 -2.31 59.29
N GLU A 931 7.78 -3.33 59.01
CA GLU A 931 8.77 -3.29 57.93
C GLU A 931 8.11 -3.08 56.55
N ALA A 932 7.05 -3.82 56.24
CA ALA A 932 6.33 -3.69 54.97
C ALA A 932 5.71 -2.29 54.79
N PHE A 933 5.04 -1.75 55.82
CA PHE A 933 4.49 -0.39 55.74
C PHE A 933 5.60 0.67 55.72
N ALA A 934 6.73 0.47 56.41
CA ALA A 934 7.87 1.37 56.31
C ALA A 934 8.45 1.40 54.88
N ASN A 935 8.56 0.23 54.23
CA ASN A 935 8.98 0.14 52.84
C ASN A 935 8.06 0.91 51.89
N ALA A 936 6.75 0.93 52.15
CA ALA A 936 5.80 1.73 51.39
C ALA A 936 5.99 3.26 51.56
N THR A 937 6.71 3.72 52.60
CA THR A 937 7.02 5.15 52.82
C THR A 937 8.32 5.63 52.16
N HIS A 938 9.17 4.72 51.68
CA HIS A 938 10.46 5.09 51.08
C HIS A 938 10.34 5.76 49.70
N MET A 939 9.14 5.81 49.13
CA MET A 939 8.85 6.42 47.84
C MET A 939 8.28 7.84 48.03
N ASP A 940 8.59 8.76 47.12
CA ASP A 940 8.20 10.20 47.17
C ASP A 940 6.66 10.46 47.10
N THR A 941 5.81 9.43 47.21
CA THR A 941 4.35 9.56 47.16
C THR A 941 3.73 9.32 48.54
N HIS A 942 3.13 10.37 49.10
CA HIS A 942 2.38 10.25 50.36
C HIS A 942 1.10 9.43 50.18
N VAL A 943 0.89 8.41 51.03
CA VAL A 943 -0.34 7.61 51.08
C VAL A 943 -0.87 7.61 52.52
N PRO A 944 -2.00 8.28 52.83
CA PRO A 944 -2.51 8.41 54.20
C PRO A 944 -2.68 7.09 54.94
N ASN A 945 -3.19 6.05 54.27
CA ASN A 945 -3.47 4.75 54.89
C ASN A 945 -2.20 4.04 55.38
N VAL A 946 -1.08 4.14 54.66
CA VAL A 946 0.21 3.55 55.08
C VAL A 946 0.64 4.12 56.42
N TRP A 947 0.55 5.45 56.58
CA TRP A 947 0.87 6.13 57.83
C TRP A 947 -0.14 5.87 58.94
N GLY A 948 -1.41 5.67 58.60
CA GLY A 948 -2.44 5.23 59.54
C GLY A 948 -2.15 3.84 60.12
N PHE A 949 -1.74 2.88 59.29
CA PHE A 949 -1.31 1.55 59.77
C PHE A 949 -0.01 1.60 60.57
N LEU A 950 0.97 2.42 60.17
CA LEU A 950 2.18 2.64 60.98
C LEU A 950 1.81 3.19 62.36
N ALA A 951 0.85 4.12 62.45
CA ALA A 951 0.36 4.62 63.73
C ALA A 951 -0.29 3.52 64.56
N LEU A 952 -1.18 2.73 63.96
CA LEU A 952 -1.87 1.62 64.61
C LEU A 952 -0.90 0.55 65.14
N ILE A 953 0.12 0.18 64.36
CA ILE A 953 1.12 -0.81 64.78
C ILE A 953 1.97 -0.28 65.94
N ASN A 954 2.47 0.97 65.85
CA ASN A 954 3.23 1.57 66.95
C ASN A 954 2.39 1.65 68.23
N LEU A 955 1.09 1.92 68.11
CA LEU A 955 0.17 1.92 69.24
C LEU A 955 0.06 0.52 69.89
N ARG A 956 -0.09 -0.54 69.08
CA ARG A 956 -0.12 -1.93 69.57
C ARG A 956 1.21 -2.41 70.15
N LEU A 957 2.33 -1.83 69.72
CA LEU A 957 3.67 -2.08 70.28
C LEU A 957 3.97 -1.24 71.54
N GLY A 958 3.08 -0.33 71.95
CA GLY A 958 3.26 0.56 73.11
C GLY A 958 4.12 1.81 72.84
N GLU A 959 4.50 2.03 71.58
CA GLU A 959 5.33 3.16 71.11
C GLU A 959 4.46 4.41 70.83
N ASN A 960 3.70 4.85 71.84
CA ASN A 960 2.60 5.81 71.68
C ASN A 960 3.03 7.17 71.09
N TYR A 961 4.26 7.64 71.37
CA TYR A 961 4.78 8.88 70.79
C TYR A 961 4.94 8.76 69.26
N LYS A 962 5.56 7.66 68.79
CA LYS A 962 5.70 7.38 67.34
C LYS A 962 4.34 7.21 66.68
N ALA A 963 3.39 6.56 67.36
CA ALA A 963 2.03 6.41 66.87
C ALA A 963 1.38 7.77 66.56
N ILE A 964 1.50 8.75 67.47
CA ILE A 964 0.99 10.11 67.27
C ILE A 964 1.70 10.82 66.11
N GLU A 965 3.03 10.68 65.98
CA GLU A 965 3.78 11.27 64.87
C GLU A 965 3.34 10.71 63.52
N CYS A 966 3.21 9.39 63.40
CA CYS A 966 2.68 8.74 62.20
C CYS A 966 1.26 9.21 61.87
N TRP A 967 0.39 9.34 62.88
CA TRP A 967 -0.99 9.82 62.68
C TRP A 967 -1.05 11.28 62.21
N LYS A 968 -0.17 12.14 62.74
CA LYS A 968 -0.03 13.53 62.26
C LYS A 968 0.43 13.55 60.80
N TYR A 969 1.40 12.71 60.45
CA TYR A 969 1.92 12.64 59.09
C TYR A 969 0.89 12.04 58.11
N ALA A 970 0.07 11.09 58.54
CA ALA A 970 -1.05 10.57 57.75
C ALA A 970 -2.02 11.69 57.30
N LYS A 971 -2.13 12.78 58.06
CA LYS A 971 -3.00 13.94 57.79
C LYS A 971 -2.27 15.17 57.24
N ILE A 972 -1.03 15.01 56.76
CA ILE A 972 -0.22 16.14 56.26
C ILE A 972 -0.82 16.78 55.00
N GLU A 973 -1.54 16.00 54.18
CA GLU A 973 -2.28 16.45 53.00
C GLU A 973 -3.80 16.38 53.30
N PRO A 974 -4.45 17.47 53.75
CA PRO A 974 -5.82 17.41 54.28
C PRO A 974 -6.89 17.00 53.27
N ASN A 975 -6.58 17.09 51.97
CA ASN A 975 -7.48 16.71 50.89
C ASN A 975 -7.55 15.19 50.68
N TYR A 976 -6.58 14.43 51.22
CA TYR A 976 -6.54 12.97 51.10
C TYR A 976 -6.84 12.33 52.47
N PRO A 977 -8.04 11.76 52.67
CA PRO A 977 -8.42 11.16 53.94
C PRO A 977 -7.73 9.81 54.17
N ILE A 978 -7.70 9.37 55.43
CA ILE A 978 -7.46 7.97 55.77
C ILE A 978 -8.81 7.26 55.58
N ASP A 979 -8.89 6.35 54.61
CA ASP A 979 -10.15 5.75 54.15
C ASP A 979 -10.18 4.22 54.25
N ASP A 980 -9.09 3.56 54.66
CA ASP A 980 -9.14 2.14 54.98
C ASP A 980 -9.86 1.90 56.32
N MET A 981 -11.08 1.37 56.23
CA MET A 981 -11.97 1.16 57.37
C MET A 981 -11.36 0.27 58.46
N MET A 982 -10.47 -0.66 58.09
CA MET A 982 -9.80 -1.54 59.04
C MET A 982 -9.01 -0.75 60.09
N ILE A 983 -8.42 0.38 59.71
CA ILE A 983 -7.64 1.22 60.64
C ILE A 983 -8.55 1.70 61.77
N TYR A 984 -9.76 2.17 61.45
CA TYR A 984 -10.71 2.67 62.44
C TYR A 984 -11.33 1.54 63.26
N GLU A 985 -11.67 0.41 62.64
CA GLU A 985 -12.20 -0.76 63.35
C GLU A 985 -11.22 -1.29 64.41
N GLU A 986 -9.93 -1.33 64.07
CA GLU A 986 -8.88 -1.78 65.00
C GLU A 986 -8.59 -0.74 66.08
N LEU A 987 -8.66 0.56 65.76
CA LEU A 987 -8.56 1.63 66.77
C LEU A 987 -9.72 1.59 67.77
N ASP A 988 -10.94 1.34 67.30
CA ASP A 988 -12.13 1.20 68.16
C ASP A 988 -12.04 -0.04 69.08
N ALA A 989 -11.27 -1.06 68.68
CA ALA A 989 -11.02 -2.25 69.48
C ALA A 989 -9.96 -2.05 70.58
N ILE A 990 -9.17 -0.97 70.52
CA ILE A 990 -8.15 -0.66 71.52
C ILE A 990 -8.80 0.04 72.71
N ASP A 991 -8.52 -0.44 73.91
CA ASP A 991 -8.96 0.20 75.16
C ASP A 991 -8.21 1.53 75.35
N TYR A 992 -8.90 2.65 75.16
CA TYR A 992 -8.30 3.98 75.28
C TYR A 992 -7.78 4.29 76.69
N ASP A 993 -8.31 3.62 77.73
CA ASP A 993 -7.82 3.78 79.10
C ASP A 993 -6.44 3.12 79.31
N SER A 994 -6.00 2.27 78.36
CA SER A 994 -4.70 1.60 78.37
C SER A 994 -3.59 2.34 77.60
N VAL A 995 -3.91 3.49 76.97
CA VAL A 995 -2.98 4.23 76.11
C VAL A 995 -2.51 5.53 76.78
N ASP A 996 -1.22 5.62 77.08
CA ASP A 996 -0.57 6.87 77.52
C ASP A 996 -0.21 7.75 76.30
N LEU A 997 -1.00 8.80 76.03
CA LEU A 997 -0.72 9.76 74.95
C LEU A 997 0.30 10.82 75.40
N TYR A 998 1.47 10.84 74.77
CA TYR A 998 2.52 11.83 75.03
C TYR A 998 2.28 13.12 74.23
N ILE A 999 2.21 14.26 74.92
CA ILE A 999 2.03 15.59 74.30
C ILE A 999 3.37 16.20 73.86
N ASP A 1000 4.47 15.84 74.53
CA ASP A 1000 5.85 16.27 74.27
C ASP A 1000 6.77 15.06 73.97
N ALA A 1001 7.88 15.28 73.26
CA ALA A 1001 8.87 14.24 73.00
C ALA A 1001 9.39 13.65 74.31
N PRO A 1002 9.30 12.32 74.54
CA PRO A 1002 9.81 11.71 75.76
C PRO A 1002 11.32 11.97 75.86
N SER A 1003 11.76 12.57 76.97
CA SER A 1003 13.18 12.76 77.24
C SER A 1003 13.87 11.40 77.26
N GLN A 1004 14.91 11.21 76.45
CA GLN A 1004 15.76 10.00 76.34
C GLN A 1004 16.39 9.49 77.67
N MET A 1005 16.01 10.03 78.84
CA MET A 1005 16.60 9.72 80.14
C MET A 1005 15.83 8.69 81.00
N VAL A 1006 14.76 8.07 80.50
CA VAL A 1006 13.95 7.16 81.35
C VAL A 1006 14.23 5.67 81.13
N ASP A 1007 14.80 5.27 79.98
CA ASP A 1007 15.11 3.85 79.71
C ASP A 1007 16.38 3.33 80.42
N ASP A 1008 17.28 4.22 80.86
CA ASP A 1008 18.44 3.83 81.67
C ASP A 1008 18.09 3.61 83.16
N ILE A 1009 16.90 4.02 83.62
CA ILE A 1009 16.53 3.90 85.05
C ILE A 1009 15.84 2.56 85.35
N PHE A 1010 15.31 1.86 84.35
CA PHE A 1010 14.65 0.55 84.55
C PHE A 1010 15.52 -0.66 84.17
N ARG A 1011 16.67 -0.47 83.50
CA ARG A 1011 17.61 -1.56 83.20
C ARG A 1011 18.57 -1.90 84.35
N ASP A 1012 18.82 -0.98 85.27
CA ASP A 1012 19.70 -1.20 86.43
C ASP A 1012 18.98 -1.76 87.67
N SER A 1013 17.67 -2.03 87.62
CA SER A 1013 16.90 -2.60 88.75
C SER A 1013 16.58 -4.10 88.63
N GLN A 1014 17.13 -4.83 87.65
CA GLN A 1014 17.01 -6.30 87.56
C GLN A 1014 18.36 -7.03 87.44
N SER A 1015 19.40 -6.48 88.05
CA SER A 1015 20.68 -7.18 88.25
C SER A 1015 21.13 -7.16 89.70
N ASP A 1016 20.24 -7.53 90.64
CA ASP A 1016 20.58 -8.07 91.96
C ASP A 1016 19.31 -8.63 92.67
N SER A 1017 18.89 -9.85 92.29
CA SER A 1017 18.33 -10.91 93.18
C SER A 1017 17.97 -12.16 92.39
#